data_AF-A0A2K0USD6-F1
#
_entry.id   AF-A0A2K0USD6-F1
#
_cell.length_a   1.000
_cell.length_b   1.000
_cell.length_c   1.000
_cell.angle_alpha   90.00
_cell.angle_beta   90.00
_cell.angle_gamma   90.00
#
_symmetry.space_group_name_H-M   'P 1'
#
loop_
_entity.id
_entity.type
_entity.pdbx_description
1 polymer ?
#
loop_
_entity_poly.entity_id
_entity_poly.type
_entity_poly.pdbx_seq_one_letter_code
_entity_poly.pdbx_strand_id
1 'polypeptide(L)'
;MNRGHLQVHYNILTGELLVNGLPLTRLPEQYEMHDDYERLFGSLILNVMPSNLPGMRFCTTQQFQGHIVHFGMQGQDLLVRLEVNESYLDLIPSRTLREMLPHSFVNDYAHWYHNEAGIIQLRSLKDPWTSNRDDWCFVRQDGGWKLCQGGRTFLFAPSSSMARRIAGILSPLEAPLGLHMLYDARKSALEVRVPSLRLEFLLMAGESIIRSRQFRGMYIDPDQSVGTLVGFRSKLVLCNDQDPLVRIVLIPEGDIQFQRFSGHVTVNAAYGTADRVQAYRIDDLLGRLTADTKLESKLYLAYIHALTSFCLPDPFLRRTGTEEALHILGSASVRAPCPLSRTAHDRLNLIAALALKRVFYPAYEKVMQRVDWSSNLGFLAQDDRLYAATKEILGRCSKIGFLYPHHNMEQSEIIHNTLGLVERAILRNSRQCVSGFGAEDFTVRHDVAYRSRERDDSGRAERATEMAFRAYNKLPTFSEPLFADFDHHLYALLSYESTISDRAIPPKEDMLYDSKWLGNPKTFLSSYWCRLHHAFQHNHIWLNKFELMVWIATVAYSAESNHQVTQALLLLALSESVSTIPLPSDGQYNLSLGRKMKAIELENIAKRAIFHYEQTPAARLGPRLGESGQQTWNRHHQEYQSETKKAAELFKDELTRQWPCSRPRASSDGRVTAYINVQKAMASVVKEWTKWYSNRQFAAYLAKLAKGLGEVPVDGIITDLPSAFPDFQPTSRPPGFVSIDDLFHHVPPSPTLVPDSLLEGLHQATRTNPVVTARLPAVLDFLDHKAKLDYEHHYLRELGRSLASLKGHAGHELNRDRVSMYADLFQKHLK
;
A
#
# COMPACT_ATOMS: atom_id res chain seq x y z
N MET A 1 30.33 -61.13 -4.78
CA MET A 1 30.75 -59.91 -5.51
C MET A 1 32.26 -59.77 -5.33
N ASN A 2 33.01 -59.68 -6.42
CA ASN A 2 34.48 -59.57 -6.39
C ASN A 2 34.90 -58.31 -5.63
N ARG A 3 35.58 -58.47 -4.49
CA ARG A 3 36.37 -57.38 -3.89
C ARG A 3 37.45 -57.01 -4.91
N GLY A 4 37.31 -55.85 -5.56
CA GLY A 4 38.32 -55.39 -6.52
C GLY A 4 39.68 -55.29 -5.85
N HIS A 5 40.72 -55.85 -6.45
CA HIS A 5 42.09 -55.75 -5.97
C HIS A 5 42.54 -54.27 -6.01
N LEU A 6 42.99 -53.73 -4.86
CA LEU A 6 43.56 -52.39 -4.78
C LEU A 6 45.01 -52.44 -5.31
N GLN A 7 45.32 -51.67 -6.35
CA GLN A 7 46.67 -51.57 -6.91
C GLN A 7 47.43 -50.43 -6.24
N VAL A 8 48.50 -50.74 -5.52
CA VAL A 8 49.35 -49.75 -4.84
C VAL A 8 50.52 -49.40 -5.74
N HIS A 9 50.71 -48.12 -6.04
CA HIS A 9 51.84 -47.59 -6.80
C HIS A 9 52.69 -46.74 -5.86
N TYR A 10 53.97 -47.10 -5.70
CA TYR A 10 54.91 -46.35 -4.88
C TYR A 10 55.99 -45.75 -5.78
N ASN A 11 56.03 -44.43 -5.86
CA ASN A 11 57.04 -43.73 -6.65
C ASN A 11 58.32 -43.62 -5.82
N ILE A 12 59.32 -44.42 -6.18
CA ILE A 12 60.61 -44.51 -5.46
C ILE A 12 61.41 -43.19 -5.56
N LEU A 13 61.17 -42.36 -6.58
CA LEU A 13 61.88 -41.10 -6.80
C LEU A 13 61.25 -39.91 -6.05
N THR A 14 59.91 -39.87 -5.94
CA THR A 14 59.20 -38.77 -5.24
C THR A 14 58.77 -39.13 -3.82
N GLY A 15 58.79 -40.41 -3.46
CA GLY A 15 58.26 -40.93 -2.18
C GLY A 15 56.73 -40.99 -2.12
N GLU A 16 56.03 -40.70 -3.22
CA GLU A 16 54.56 -40.67 -3.27
C GLU A 16 53.95 -42.07 -3.29
N LEU A 17 52.95 -42.29 -2.44
CA LEU A 17 52.16 -43.51 -2.36
C LEU A 17 50.77 -43.26 -2.95
N LEU A 18 50.48 -43.89 -4.09
CA LEU A 18 49.19 -43.85 -4.76
C LEU A 18 48.48 -45.19 -4.59
N VAL A 19 47.18 -45.17 -4.36
CA VAL A 19 46.32 -46.35 -4.41
C VAL A 19 45.41 -46.16 -5.63
N ASN A 20 45.28 -47.17 -6.50
CA ASN A 20 44.55 -47.11 -7.77
C ASN A 20 44.86 -45.86 -8.62
N GLY A 21 46.12 -45.39 -8.58
CA GLY A 21 46.57 -44.20 -9.33
C GLY A 21 46.19 -42.84 -8.71
N LEU A 22 45.58 -42.81 -7.52
CA LEU A 22 45.24 -41.60 -6.78
C LEU A 22 46.03 -41.48 -5.47
N PRO A 23 46.47 -40.28 -5.08
CA PRO A 23 47.22 -40.09 -3.84
C PRO A 23 46.33 -40.22 -2.60
N LEU A 24 46.93 -40.59 -1.47
CA LEU A 24 46.27 -40.63 -0.15
C LEU A 24 46.08 -39.21 0.41
N THR A 25 45.27 -38.42 -0.27
CA THR A 25 45.09 -36.99 -0.01
C THR A 25 43.72 -36.67 0.58
N ARG A 26 43.53 -35.39 0.89
CA ARG A 26 42.27 -34.76 1.24
C ARG A 26 41.19 -35.02 0.17
N LEU A 27 39.91 -35.01 0.59
CA LEU A 27 38.78 -35.05 -0.34
C LEU A 27 38.85 -33.84 -1.29
N PRO A 28 38.43 -33.98 -2.57
CA PRO A 28 38.35 -32.84 -3.47
C PRO A 28 37.40 -31.76 -2.91
N GLU A 29 37.71 -30.50 -3.16
CA GLU A 29 36.98 -29.34 -2.63
C GLU A 29 35.45 -29.42 -2.87
N GLN A 30 35.02 -29.94 -4.02
CA GLN A 30 33.61 -30.15 -4.35
C GLN A 30 32.84 -31.07 -3.37
N TYR A 31 33.53 -31.97 -2.64
CA TYR A 31 32.92 -32.82 -1.61
C TYR A 31 32.83 -32.06 -0.28
N GLU A 32 33.90 -31.36 0.08
CA GLU A 32 34.00 -30.70 1.38
C GLU A 32 33.16 -29.42 1.47
N MET A 33 32.94 -28.74 0.35
CA MET A 33 32.05 -27.59 0.25
C MET A 33 30.56 -27.96 0.17
N HIS A 34 30.22 -29.25 0.15
CA HIS A 34 28.84 -29.69 0.05
C HIS A 34 28.11 -29.59 1.39
N ASP A 35 26.88 -29.07 1.41
CA ASP A 35 26.09 -28.86 2.64
C ASP A 35 26.00 -30.11 3.53
N ASP A 36 25.72 -31.29 2.95
CA ASP A 36 25.66 -32.54 3.72
C ASP A 36 27.01 -32.98 4.32
N TYR A 37 28.14 -32.54 3.74
CA TYR A 37 29.46 -32.75 4.35
C TYR A 37 29.61 -31.87 5.59
N GLU A 38 29.31 -30.57 5.46
CA GLU A 38 29.35 -29.62 6.59
C GLU A 38 28.40 -30.05 7.71
N ARG A 39 27.20 -30.54 7.38
CA ARG A 39 26.21 -31.01 8.37
C ARG A 39 26.71 -32.21 9.19
N LEU A 40 27.46 -33.13 8.58
CA LEU A 40 27.92 -34.35 9.25
C LEU A 40 29.30 -34.19 9.90
N PHE A 41 30.24 -33.56 9.20
CA PHE A 41 31.65 -33.50 9.58
C PHE A 41 32.09 -32.09 10.02
N GLY A 42 31.25 -31.06 9.83
CA GLY A 42 31.62 -29.67 10.10
C GLY A 42 32.75 -29.22 9.19
N SER A 43 33.72 -28.49 9.75
CA SER A 43 34.94 -28.06 9.07
C SER A 43 36.09 -29.09 9.12
N LEU A 44 35.78 -30.33 9.51
CA LEU A 44 36.80 -31.37 9.66
C LEU A 44 37.33 -31.85 8.31
N ILE A 45 38.65 -31.94 8.21
CA ILE A 45 39.35 -32.47 7.03
C ILE A 45 39.64 -33.95 7.25
N LEU A 46 39.14 -34.80 6.35
CA LEU A 46 39.33 -36.25 6.42
C LEU A 46 40.40 -36.73 5.44
N ASN A 47 41.30 -37.59 5.91
CA ASN A 47 42.29 -38.28 5.07
C ASN A 47 41.64 -39.49 4.40
N VAL A 48 41.59 -39.49 3.07
CA VAL A 48 40.90 -40.52 2.29
C VAL A 48 41.83 -41.31 1.36
N MET A 49 41.38 -42.50 0.99
CA MET A 49 41.97 -43.38 -0.02
C MET A 49 40.87 -43.81 -1.01
N PRO A 50 41.18 -44.41 -2.15
CA PRO A 50 40.16 -44.90 -3.07
C PRO A 50 39.28 -45.99 -2.47
N SER A 51 37.97 -45.88 -2.70
CA SER A 51 36.98 -46.88 -2.28
C SER A 51 36.90 -48.04 -3.27
N ASN A 52 36.63 -49.24 -2.76
CA ASN A 52 36.34 -50.44 -3.55
C ASN A 52 34.82 -50.69 -3.75
N LEU A 53 33.95 -49.82 -3.21
CA LEU A 53 32.50 -49.94 -3.33
C LEU A 53 31.97 -49.29 -4.62
N PRO A 54 31.08 -49.95 -5.39
CA PRO A 54 30.44 -49.36 -6.56
C PRO A 54 29.72 -48.05 -6.24
N GLY A 55 29.93 -47.03 -7.07
CA GLY A 55 29.36 -45.69 -6.87
C GLY A 55 30.11 -44.79 -5.87
N MET A 56 31.03 -45.34 -5.09
CA MET A 56 31.88 -44.60 -4.17
C MET A 56 33.28 -44.43 -4.77
N ARG A 57 33.89 -43.26 -4.61
CA ARG A 57 35.24 -42.96 -5.12
C ARG A 57 36.29 -42.97 -4.03
N PHE A 58 35.94 -42.52 -2.83
CA PHE A 58 36.88 -42.37 -1.71
C PHE A 58 36.34 -43.09 -0.46
N CYS A 59 37.23 -43.50 0.44
CA CYS A 59 36.88 -43.93 1.79
C CYS A 59 37.94 -43.45 2.80
N THR A 60 37.59 -43.37 4.08
CA THR A 60 38.53 -42.93 5.12
C THR A 60 39.68 -43.91 5.29
N THR A 61 40.89 -43.38 5.48
CA THR A 61 42.10 -44.18 5.74
C THR A 61 42.09 -44.86 7.10
N GLN A 62 41.38 -44.27 8.07
CA GLN A 62 41.17 -44.80 9.41
C GLN A 62 39.67 -44.77 9.74
N GLN A 63 39.28 -45.53 10.78
CA GLN A 63 37.91 -45.47 11.28
C GLN A 63 37.64 -44.09 11.90
N PHE A 64 36.56 -43.46 11.47
CA PHE A 64 36.04 -42.23 12.03
C PHE A 64 34.84 -42.55 12.94
N GLN A 65 34.95 -42.23 14.23
CA GLN A 65 33.91 -42.55 15.24
C GLN A 65 33.48 -44.04 15.23
N GLY A 66 34.44 -44.94 14.95
CA GLY A 66 34.19 -46.39 14.87
C GLY A 66 33.71 -46.91 13.50
N HIS A 67 33.60 -46.04 12.50
CA HIS A 67 33.06 -46.38 11.17
C HIS A 67 34.08 -46.13 10.06
N ILE A 68 34.09 -46.96 9.01
CA ILE A 68 34.75 -46.60 7.74
C ILE A 68 33.73 -45.82 6.91
N VAL A 69 34.08 -44.61 6.49
CA VAL A 69 33.17 -43.74 5.74
C VAL A 69 33.57 -43.75 4.27
N HIS A 70 32.64 -44.09 3.39
CA HIS A 70 32.80 -44.05 1.94
C HIS A 70 32.08 -42.83 1.36
N PHE A 71 32.73 -42.19 0.40
CA PHE A 71 32.25 -40.99 -0.28
C PHE A 71 32.11 -41.22 -1.78
N GLY A 72 30.96 -40.82 -2.31
CA GLY A 72 30.65 -40.80 -3.74
C GLY A 72 30.00 -39.47 -4.11
N MET A 73 29.86 -39.22 -5.41
CA MET A 73 29.14 -38.04 -5.91
C MET A 73 28.26 -38.49 -7.06
N GLN A 74 26.97 -38.17 -6.99
CA GLN A 74 26.01 -38.45 -8.06
C GLN A 74 25.25 -37.18 -8.43
N GLY A 75 25.62 -36.59 -9.56
CA GLY A 75 25.09 -35.29 -9.97
C GLY A 75 25.50 -34.21 -8.96
N GLN A 76 24.52 -33.65 -8.24
CA GLN A 76 24.74 -32.66 -7.19
C GLN A 76 24.73 -33.26 -5.78
N ASP A 77 24.43 -34.55 -5.60
CA ASP A 77 24.32 -35.16 -4.27
C ASP A 77 25.63 -35.82 -3.84
N LEU A 78 26.05 -35.46 -2.62
CA LEU A 78 27.07 -36.19 -1.88
C LEU A 78 26.51 -37.54 -1.40
N LEU A 79 27.13 -38.63 -1.85
CA LEU A 79 26.83 -39.97 -1.33
C LEU A 79 27.77 -40.25 -0.16
N VAL A 80 27.21 -40.53 1.01
CA VAL A 80 27.96 -40.97 2.20
C VAL A 80 27.45 -42.33 2.63
N ARG A 81 28.35 -43.31 2.79
CA ARG A 81 28.03 -44.65 3.28
C ARG A 81 28.93 -45.01 4.44
N LEU A 82 28.34 -45.51 5.53
CA LEU A 82 29.08 -46.06 6.67
C LEU A 82 29.16 -47.57 6.57
N GLU A 83 30.34 -48.12 6.81
CA GLU A 83 30.56 -49.55 7.01
C GLU A 83 30.68 -49.84 8.51
N VAL A 84 29.77 -50.68 9.03
CA VAL A 84 29.66 -51.04 10.46
C VAL A 84 29.53 -52.56 10.59
N ASN A 85 30.53 -53.25 11.12
CA ASN A 85 30.50 -54.71 11.36
C ASN A 85 29.96 -55.52 10.15
N GLU A 86 30.46 -55.26 8.94
CA GLU A 86 30.04 -55.86 7.66
C GLU A 86 28.65 -55.43 7.11
N SER A 87 27.93 -54.56 7.82
CA SER A 87 26.69 -53.92 7.37
C SER A 87 26.93 -52.51 6.82
N TYR A 88 26.02 -52.00 5.99
CA TYR A 88 26.12 -50.66 5.39
C TYR A 88 24.93 -49.76 5.72
N LEU A 89 25.23 -48.51 6.06
CA LEU A 89 24.27 -47.42 6.24
C LEU A 89 24.47 -46.37 5.15
N ASP A 90 23.43 -46.06 4.41
CA ASP A 90 23.45 -45.05 3.35
C ASP A 90 22.83 -43.74 3.83
N LEU A 91 23.51 -42.62 3.62
CA LEU A 91 22.94 -41.31 3.89
C LEU A 91 21.84 -41.00 2.88
N ILE A 92 20.67 -40.62 3.39
CA ILE A 92 19.58 -40.09 2.57
C ILE A 92 19.69 -38.57 2.55
N PRO A 93 19.77 -37.93 1.38
CA PRO A 93 19.84 -36.48 1.28
C PRO A 93 18.62 -35.82 1.93
N SER A 94 18.84 -34.86 2.83
CA SER A 94 17.77 -34.19 3.58
C SER A 94 16.68 -33.57 2.68
N ARG A 95 17.08 -33.13 1.47
CA ARG A 95 16.17 -32.58 0.46
C ARG A 95 15.04 -33.54 0.04
N THR A 96 15.25 -34.86 0.10
CA THR A 96 14.22 -35.83 -0.29
C THR A 96 13.11 -35.96 0.75
N LEU A 97 13.35 -35.50 1.97
CA LEU A 97 12.41 -35.54 3.09
C LEU A 97 11.77 -34.17 3.37
N ARG A 98 12.21 -33.12 2.65
CA ARG A 98 11.61 -31.78 2.72
C ARG A 98 10.13 -31.86 2.32
N GLU A 99 9.28 -31.09 2.99
CA GLU A 99 7.82 -31.09 2.84
C GLU A 99 7.10 -32.38 3.27
N MET A 100 7.81 -33.50 3.41
CA MET A 100 7.26 -34.76 3.93
C MET A 100 7.26 -34.82 5.45
N LEU A 101 8.22 -34.15 6.10
CA LEU A 101 8.39 -34.14 7.55
C LEU A 101 8.42 -32.71 8.10
N PRO A 102 8.12 -32.52 9.39
CA PRO A 102 8.32 -31.25 10.06
C PRO A 102 9.79 -30.80 9.96
N HIS A 103 10.02 -29.48 9.94
CA HIS A 103 11.33 -28.90 9.65
C HIS A 103 12.44 -29.42 10.57
N SER A 104 12.17 -29.61 11.87
CA SER A 104 13.14 -30.12 12.84
C SER A 104 13.61 -31.55 12.52
N PHE A 105 12.72 -32.44 12.05
CA PHE A 105 13.06 -33.82 11.70
C PHE A 105 13.90 -33.91 10.42
N VAL A 106 13.88 -32.87 9.59
CA VAL A 106 14.74 -32.75 8.40
C VAL A 106 16.05 -32.06 8.75
N ASN A 107 16.00 -30.98 9.53
CA ASN A 107 17.13 -30.10 9.73
C ASN A 107 18.05 -30.56 10.88
N ASP A 108 17.50 -31.16 11.94
CA ASP A 108 18.24 -31.47 13.18
C ASP A 108 18.74 -32.93 13.25
N TYR A 109 18.47 -33.72 12.19
CA TYR A 109 18.82 -35.14 12.11
C TYR A 109 19.61 -35.46 10.83
N ALA A 110 20.47 -36.47 10.93
CA ALA A 110 21.02 -37.22 9.81
C ALA A 110 20.17 -38.47 9.57
N HIS A 111 19.91 -38.78 8.29
CA HIS A 111 18.98 -39.82 7.88
C HIS A 111 19.74 -41.01 7.28
N TRP A 112 19.85 -42.10 8.02
CA TRP A 112 20.61 -43.28 7.62
C TRP A 112 19.69 -44.42 7.20
N TYR A 113 19.78 -44.86 5.93
CA TYR A 113 19.10 -46.05 5.44
C TYR A 113 19.90 -47.31 5.76
N HIS A 114 19.29 -48.22 6.52
CA HIS A 114 19.85 -49.52 6.84
C HIS A 114 19.37 -50.55 5.83
N ASN A 115 20.27 -50.99 4.94
CA ASN A 115 19.91 -51.88 3.83
C ASN A 115 19.33 -53.23 4.29
N GLU A 116 19.96 -53.86 5.29
CA GLU A 116 19.54 -55.18 5.79
C GLU A 116 18.21 -55.15 6.56
N ALA A 117 18.05 -54.17 7.45
CA ALA A 117 16.83 -54.01 8.24
C ALA A 117 15.68 -53.35 7.45
N GLY A 118 15.97 -52.71 6.31
CA GLY A 118 14.97 -52.03 5.48
C GLY A 118 14.34 -50.80 6.14
N ILE A 119 15.05 -50.15 7.08
CA ILE A 119 14.57 -49.00 7.86
C ILE A 119 15.39 -47.74 7.57
N ILE A 120 14.82 -46.57 7.82
CA ILE A 120 15.58 -45.31 7.83
C ILE A 120 15.64 -44.81 9.27
N GLN A 121 16.83 -44.70 9.83
CA GLN A 121 17.08 -44.22 11.18
C GLN A 121 17.43 -42.73 11.14
N LEU A 122 16.73 -41.92 11.92
CA LEU A 122 17.00 -40.51 12.14
C LEU A 122 17.86 -40.38 13.39
N ARG A 123 19.15 -40.05 13.20
CA ARG A 123 20.10 -39.80 14.28
C ARG A 123 20.29 -38.30 14.47
N SER A 124 20.29 -37.82 15.70
CA SER A 124 20.44 -36.38 15.96
C SER A 124 21.79 -35.88 15.43
N LEU A 125 21.85 -34.69 14.84
CA LEU A 125 23.13 -34.09 14.42
C LEU A 125 24.09 -33.79 15.58
N LYS A 126 23.62 -33.85 16.84
CA LYS A 126 24.51 -33.79 18.02
C LYS A 126 25.38 -35.04 18.16
N ASP A 127 24.88 -36.18 17.69
CA ASP A 127 25.61 -37.44 17.59
C ASP A 127 25.03 -38.27 16.42
N PRO A 128 25.44 -37.98 15.17
CA PRO A 128 24.88 -38.63 14.00
C PRO A 128 25.43 -40.05 13.80
N TRP A 129 26.38 -40.49 14.63
CA TRP A 129 27.17 -41.71 14.42
C TRP A 129 26.70 -42.87 15.28
N THR A 130 26.26 -42.61 16.52
CA THR A 130 25.81 -43.68 17.41
C THR A 130 24.33 -43.99 17.22
N SER A 131 23.97 -45.27 17.37
CA SER A 131 22.58 -45.72 17.33
C SER A 131 22.01 -45.74 18.75
N ASN A 132 20.88 -45.07 18.96
CA ASN A 132 20.14 -45.14 20.21
C ASN A 132 18.82 -45.93 20.02
N ARG A 133 18.35 -46.60 21.09
CA ARG A 133 17.07 -47.32 21.09
C ARG A 133 15.87 -46.38 20.94
N ASP A 134 16.03 -45.13 21.35
CA ASP A 134 15.01 -44.09 21.29
C ASP A 134 15.11 -43.22 20.03
N ASP A 135 15.88 -43.63 19.02
CA ASP A 135 15.94 -42.92 17.73
C ASP A 135 14.62 -43.05 16.96
N TRP A 136 14.32 -42.02 16.18
CA TRP A 136 13.19 -42.04 15.26
C TRP A 136 13.52 -42.94 14.07
N CYS A 137 12.64 -43.88 13.74
CA CYS A 137 12.85 -44.83 12.65
C CYS A 137 11.65 -44.85 11.70
N PHE A 138 11.89 -44.69 10.40
CA PHE A 138 10.91 -45.08 9.39
C PHE A 138 10.92 -46.59 9.25
N VAL A 139 9.77 -47.19 9.51
CA VAL A 139 9.52 -48.61 9.35
C VAL A 139 8.44 -48.83 8.30
N ARG A 140 8.59 -49.88 7.49
CA ARG A 140 7.53 -50.30 6.55
C ARG A 140 6.50 -51.12 7.29
N GLN A 141 5.25 -50.64 7.33
CA GLN A 141 4.11 -51.32 7.93
C GLN A 141 2.86 -51.09 7.07
N ASP A 142 2.05 -52.14 6.88
CA ASP A 142 0.77 -52.08 6.14
C ASP A 142 0.87 -51.47 4.73
N GLY A 143 1.98 -51.73 4.03
CA GLY A 143 2.21 -51.20 2.67
C GLY A 143 2.66 -49.74 2.60
N GLY A 144 2.86 -49.07 3.74
CA GLY A 144 3.35 -47.68 3.82
C GLY A 144 4.56 -47.51 4.74
N TRP A 145 5.16 -46.31 4.70
CA TRP A 145 6.20 -45.90 5.65
C TRP A 145 5.57 -45.19 6.84
N LYS A 146 5.96 -45.56 8.06
CA LYS A 146 5.55 -44.89 9.30
C LYS A 146 6.80 -44.48 10.07
N LEU A 147 6.86 -43.23 10.51
CA LEU A 147 7.93 -42.75 11.38
C LEU A 147 7.55 -42.99 12.84
N CYS A 148 8.29 -43.83 13.54
CA CYS A 148 8.01 -44.20 14.92
C CYS A 148 9.23 -44.05 15.84
N GLN A 149 8.98 -43.82 17.13
CA GLN A 149 9.97 -43.79 18.19
C GLN A 149 9.64 -44.88 19.22
N GLY A 150 10.62 -45.72 19.56
CA GLY A 150 10.47 -46.80 20.54
C GLY A 150 9.32 -47.77 20.25
N GLY A 151 8.89 -47.89 18.99
CA GLY A 151 7.74 -48.70 18.56
C GLY A 151 6.38 -48.30 19.15
N ARG A 152 6.29 -47.11 19.79
CA ARG A 152 5.12 -46.68 20.56
C ARG A 152 4.55 -45.35 20.08
N THR A 153 5.42 -44.41 19.75
CA THR A 153 5.03 -43.06 19.35
C THR A 153 5.16 -42.94 17.85
N PHE A 154 4.12 -42.46 17.18
CA PHE A 154 4.09 -42.34 15.73
C PHE A 154 3.92 -40.88 15.32
N LEU A 155 4.72 -40.41 14.37
CA LEU A 155 4.52 -39.08 13.79
C LEU A 155 3.40 -39.15 12.73
N PHE A 156 2.41 -38.28 12.85
CA PHE A 156 1.41 -38.09 11.80
C PHE A 156 2.04 -37.40 10.61
N ALA A 157 1.84 -37.96 9.42
CA ALA A 157 2.28 -37.32 8.18
C ALA A 157 1.58 -35.95 8.03
N PRO A 158 2.32 -34.85 7.81
CA PRO A 158 1.74 -33.51 7.61
C PRO A 158 0.71 -33.46 6.47
N SER A 159 0.85 -34.32 5.46
CA SER A 159 -0.07 -34.44 4.32
C SER A 159 -1.40 -35.16 4.66
N SER A 160 -1.48 -35.88 5.78
CA SER A 160 -2.67 -36.62 6.16
C SER A 160 -3.88 -35.71 6.40
N SER A 161 -5.09 -36.23 6.16
CA SER A 161 -6.32 -35.44 6.30
C SER A 161 -6.54 -34.93 7.73
N MET A 162 -6.23 -35.74 8.74
CA MET A 162 -6.28 -35.36 10.15
C MET A 162 -5.25 -34.27 10.47
N ALA A 163 -4.00 -34.45 10.05
CA ALA A 163 -2.95 -33.46 10.30
C ALA A 163 -3.29 -32.11 9.66
N ARG A 164 -3.79 -32.09 8.41
CA ARG A 164 -4.22 -30.86 7.76
C ARG A 164 -5.36 -30.14 8.48
N ARG A 165 -6.31 -30.87 9.07
CA ARG A 165 -7.40 -30.27 9.87
C ARG A 165 -6.86 -29.64 11.14
N ILE A 166 -6.02 -30.35 11.89
CA ILE A 166 -5.40 -29.83 13.12
C ILE A 166 -4.48 -28.64 12.82
N ALA A 167 -3.69 -28.72 11.75
CA ALA A 167 -2.85 -27.63 11.29
C ALA A 167 -3.67 -26.41 10.88
N GLY A 168 -4.86 -26.60 10.31
CA GLY A 168 -5.81 -25.50 10.04
C GLY A 168 -6.25 -24.79 11.32
N ILE A 169 -6.58 -25.54 12.38
CA ILE A 169 -6.96 -24.99 13.70
C ILE A 169 -5.80 -24.21 14.33
N LEU A 170 -4.58 -24.74 14.25
CA LEU A 170 -3.38 -24.14 14.84
C LEU A 170 -2.63 -23.18 13.91
N SER A 171 -3.15 -22.94 12.69
CA SER A 171 -2.57 -22.00 11.73
C SER A 171 -2.40 -20.57 12.26
N PRO A 172 -3.19 -20.06 13.23
CA PRO A 172 -2.90 -18.76 13.83
C PRO A 172 -1.55 -18.69 14.57
N LEU A 173 -1.00 -19.83 14.99
CA LEU A 173 0.22 -19.92 15.77
C LEU A 173 1.44 -20.32 14.93
N GLU A 174 1.30 -21.34 14.07
CA GLU A 174 2.46 -21.90 13.35
C GLU A 174 2.06 -22.54 12.00
N ALA A 175 3.01 -22.60 11.07
CA ALA A 175 2.86 -23.30 9.80
C ALA A 175 2.75 -24.83 9.98
N PRO A 176 2.11 -25.57 9.04
CA PRO A 176 1.92 -27.02 9.17
C PRO A 176 3.20 -27.82 9.42
N LEU A 177 4.31 -27.45 8.77
CA LEU A 177 5.62 -28.12 8.93
C LEU A 177 6.39 -27.69 10.19
N GLY A 178 5.89 -26.70 10.95
CA GLY A 178 6.37 -26.37 12.28
C GLY A 178 5.69 -27.17 13.39
N LEU A 179 4.63 -27.92 13.08
CA LEU A 179 3.86 -28.71 14.05
C LEU A 179 4.40 -30.13 14.17
N HIS A 180 4.55 -30.62 15.40
CA HIS A 180 4.88 -32.02 15.66
C HIS A 180 3.64 -32.74 16.19
N MET A 181 3.06 -33.61 15.38
CA MET A 181 1.84 -34.36 15.73
C MET A 181 2.20 -35.80 16.07
N LEU A 182 2.32 -36.10 17.35
CA LEU A 182 2.86 -37.35 17.90
C LEU A 182 1.74 -38.16 18.53
N TYR A 183 1.46 -39.34 17.98
CA TYR A 183 0.44 -40.25 18.51
C TYR A 183 1.08 -41.34 19.37
N ASP A 184 0.70 -41.39 20.64
CA ASP A 184 1.11 -42.44 21.58
C ASP A 184 0.07 -43.56 21.57
N ALA A 185 0.42 -44.70 20.96
CA ALA A 185 -0.48 -45.84 20.81
C ALA A 185 -0.90 -46.49 22.14
N ARG A 186 -0.11 -46.34 23.22
CA ARG A 186 -0.48 -46.89 24.54
C ARG A 186 -1.47 -46.01 25.28
N LYS A 187 -1.33 -44.70 25.15
CA LYS A 187 -2.24 -43.72 25.79
C LYS A 187 -3.47 -43.43 24.94
N SER A 188 -3.49 -43.89 23.69
CA SER A 188 -4.50 -43.52 22.70
C SER A 188 -4.68 -42.01 22.64
N ALA A 189 -3.56 -41.27 22.56
CA ALA A 189 -3.54 -39.83 22.66
C ALA A 189 -2.65 -39.22 21.58
N LEU A 190 -3.15 -38.16 20.94
CA LEU A 190 -2.41 -37.34 20.00
C LEU A 190 -1.90 -36.09 20.73
N GLU A 191 -0.58 -35.95 20.75
CA GLU A 191 0.11 -34.78 21.27
C GLU A 191 0.56 -33.89 20.10
N VAL A 192 0.09 -32.65 20.08
CA VAL A 192 0.44 -31.67 19.05
C VAL A 192 1.36 -30.63 19.67
N ARG A 193 2.64 -30.66 19.33
CA ARG A 193 3.63 -29.71 19.83
C ARG A 193 3.87 -28.61 18.80
N VAL A 194 4.05 -27.39 19.30
CA VAL A 194 4.51 -26.21 18.57
C VAL A 194 5.85 -25.81 19.17
N PRO A 195 6.97 -26.39 18.71
CA PRO A 195 8.26 -26.27 19.41
C PRO A 195 8.78 -24.84 19.49
N SER A 196 8.62 -24.05 18.43
CA SER A 196 8.99 -22.62 18.34
C SER A 196 8.37 -21.80 19.47
N LEU A 197 7.12 -22.09 19.81
CA LEU A 197 6.33 -21.39 20.82
C LEU A 197 6.29 -22.08 22.18
N ARG A 198 6.93 -23.25 22.31
CA ARG A 198 6.91 -24.10 23.52
C ARG A 198 5.49 -24.43 24.00
N LEU A 199 4.56 -24.59 23.06
CA LEU A 199 3.18 -24.98 23.32
C LEU A 199 2.95 -26.45 22.98
N GLU A 200 2.12 -27.10 23.78
CA GLU A 200 1.71 -28.48 23.59
C GLU A 200 0.21 -28.61 23.81
N PHE A 201 -0.43 -29.33 22.90
CA PHE A 201 -1.86 -29.62 22.93
C PHE A 201 -2.08 -31.13 22.95
N LEU A 202 -3.17 -31.56 23.57
CA LEU A 202 -3.52 -32.96 23.75
C LEU A 202 -4.94 -33.23 23.25
N LEU A 203 -5.08 -34.25 22.42
CA LEU A 203 -6.35 -34.79 21.93
C LEU A 203 -6.41 -36.28 22.27
N MET A 204 -7.36 -36.70 23.11
CA MET A 204 -7.56 -38.12 23.41
C MET A 204 -8.44 -38.78 22.37
N ALA A 205 -8.23 -40.07 22.12
CA ALA A 205 -9.09 -40.85 21.23
C ALA A 205 -10.55 -40.84 21.73
N GLY A 206 -11.48 -40.56 20.82
CA GLY A 206 -12.92 -40.49 21.11
C GLY A 206 -13.41 -39.10 21.56
N GLU A 207 -12.50 -38.15 21.82
CA GLU A 207 -12.87 -36.78 22.16
C GLU A 207 -12.80 -35.84 20.93
N SER A 208 -13.53 -34.73 20.99
CA SER A 208 -13.47 -33.63 20.01
C SER A 208 -12.74 -32.39 20.55
N ILE A 209 -12.19 -32.47 21.77
CA ILE A 209 -11.64 -31.34 22.51
C ILE A 209 -10.11 -31.42 22.52
N ILE A 210 -9.47 -30.35 22.06
CA ILE A 210 -8.00 -30.20 22.07
C ILE A 210 -7.62 -29.34 23.27
N ARG A 211 -6.98 -29.94 24.28
CA ARG A 211 -6.62 -29.26 25.54
C ARG A 211 -5.20 -28.72 25.50
N SER A 212 -4.97 -27.56 26.10
CA SER A 212 -3.61 -27.02 26.29
C SER A 212 -2.92 -27.65 27.50
N ARG A 213 -1.63 -27.93 27.40
CA ARG A 213 -0.82 -28.41 28.53
C ARG A 213 -0.27 -27.27 29.38
N GLN A 214 0.08 -26.14 28.75
CA GLN A 214 0.59 -24.94 29.41
C GLN A 214 -0.52 -24.19 30.15
N PHE A 215 -1.71 -24.08 29.53
CA PHE A 215 -2.90 -23.47 30.14
C PHE A 215 -3.83 -24.57 30.66
N ARG A 216 -3.54 -25.08 31.86
CA ARG A 216 -4.29 -26.19 32.46
C ARG A 216 -5.77 -25.83 32.65
N GLY A 217 -6.65 -26.79 32.36
CA GLY A 217 -8.10 -26.57 32.39
C GLY A 217 -8.63 -25.74 31.22
N MET A 218 -7.80 -25.44 30.21
CA MET A 218 -8.22 -24.69 29.02
C MET A 218 -8.14 -25.58 27.77
N TYR A 219 -9.09 -25.39 26.85
CA TYR A 219 -9.13 -26.06 25.56
C TYR A 219 -9.37 -25.05 24.43
N ILE A 220 -9.10 -25.46 23.19
CA ILE A 220 -9.32 -24.60 22.02
C ILE A 220 -10.81 -24.32 21.87
N ASP A 221 -11.16 -23.03 21.95
CA ASP A 221 -12.54 -22.58 21.90
C ASP A 221 -13.14 -22.82 20.50
N PRO A 222 -14.30 -23.48 20.36
CA PRO A 222 -14.99 -23.56 19.08
C PRO A 222 -15.33 -22.17 18.51
N ASP A 223 -15.59 -21.19 19.38
CA ASP A 223 -15.74 -19.80 19.00
C ASP A 223 -14.38 -19.07 19.07
N GLN A 224 -13.80 -18.80 17.90
CA GLN A 224 -12.55 -18.04 17.78
C GLN A 224 -12.79 -16.51 17.69
N SER A 225 -14.04 -16.05 17.86
CA SER A 225 -14.37 -14.63 17.84
C SER A 225 -14.03 -13.95 19.17
N VAL A 226 -13.33 -12.81 19.08
CA VAL A 226 -12.97 -11.96 20.23
C VAL A 226 -13.76 -10.63 20.19
N GLY A 227 -14.25 -10.23 19.01
CA GLY A 227 -14.92 -8.93 18.81
C GLY A 227 -13.98 -7.72 18.84
N THR A 228 -12.68 -7.94 18.92
CA THR A 228 -11.61 -6.93 18.77
C THR A 228 -10.40 -7.56 18.05
N LEU A 229 -9.38 -6.77 17.71
CA LEU A 229 -8.26 -7.18 16.88
C LEU A 229 -8.78 -7.70 15.53
N VAL A 230 -9.75 -6.98 14.96
CA VAL A 230 -10.37 -7.31 13.67
C VAL A 230 -9.31 -7.17 12.58
N GLY A 231 -9.16 -8.17 11.72
CA GLY A 231 -8.08 -8.20 10.72
C GLY A 231 -6.75 -8.79 11.20
N PHE A 232 -6.54 -8.98 12.51
CA PHE A 232 -5.39 -9.72 13.03
C PHE A 232 -5.63 -11.24 12.97
N ARG A 233 -4.82 -11.98 12.23
CA ARG A 233 -5.01 -13.42 11.97
C ARG A 233 -4.30 -14.33 12.95
N SER A 234 -3.18 -13.90 13.51
CA SER A 234 -2.34 -14.72 14.39
C SER A 234 -2.84 -14.70 15.83
N LYS A 235 -4.07 -15.18 16.06
CA LYS A 235 -4.65 -15.32 17.40
C LYS A 235 -5.41 -16.64 17.55
N LEU A 236 -5.23 -17.31 18.68
CA LEU A 236 -5.94 -18.54 19.04
C LEU A 236 -6.65 -18.36 20.39
N VAL A 237 -7.96 -18.56 20.43
CA VAL A 237 -8.76 -18.43 21.65
C VAL A 237 -8.86 -19.78 22.36
N LEU A 238 -8.64 -19.78 23.66
CA LEU A 238 -8.91 -20.90 24.56
C LEU A 238 -10.01 -20.53 25.54
N CYS A 239 -10.84 -21.50 25.92
CA CYS A 239 -11.85 -21.35 26.96
C CYS A 239 -11.66 -22.39 28.07
N ASN A 240 -12.14 -22.07 29.27
CA ASN A 240 -12.01 -22.94 30.42
C ASN A 240 -13.00 -24.11 30.36
N ASP A 241 -12.58 -25.26 30.87
CA ASP A 241 -13.35 -26.52 30.87
C ASP A 241 -14.49 -26.53 31.89
N GLN A 242 -14.37 -25.81 33.01
CA GLN A 242 -15.41 -25.69 34.03
C GLN A 242 -16.32 -24.48 33.80
N ASP A 243 -15.75 -23.34 33.37
CA ASP A 243 -16.48 -22.11 33.12
C ASP A 243 -16.17 -21.56 31.71
N PRO A 244 -16.99 -21.89 30.70
CA PRO A 244 -16.79 -21.45 29.32
C PRO A 244 -16.75 -19.93 29.13
N LEU A 245 -17.21 -19.12 30.11
CA LEU A 245 -17.10 -17.66 30.07
C LEU A 245 -15.66 -17.19 30.29
N VAL A 246 -14.82 -17.98 30.94
CA VAL A 246 -13.41 -17.65 31.15
C VAL A 246 -12.62 -17.99 29.89
N ARG A 247 -12.33 -16.96 29.10
CA ARG A 247 -11.63 -17.06 27.82
C ARG A 247 -10.28 -16.33 27.84
N ILE A 248 -9.30 -16.89 27.14
CA ILE A 248 -7.98 -16.27 26.91
C ILE A 248 -7.65 -16.30 25.42
N VAL A 249 -7.00 -15.25 24.93
CA VAL A 249 -6.47 -15.19 23.57
C VAL A 249 -4.95 -15.31 23.61
N LEU A 250 -4.44 -16.27 22.84
CA LEU A 250 -3.02 -16.53 22.63
C LEU A 250 -2.56 -15.81 21.36
N ILE A 251 -1.53 -14.97 21.50
CA ILE A 251 -0.94 -14.22 20.39
C ILE A 251 0.57 -14.51 20.35
N PRO A 252 1.11 -15.05 19.24
CA PRO A 252 2.55 -15.24 19.08
C PRO A 252 3.27 -13.89 18.98
N GLU A 253 4.39 -13.76 19.68
CA GLU A 253 5.20 -12.54 19.76
C GLU A 253 6.34 -12.62 18.75
N GLY A 254 6.03 -12.34 17.49
CA GLY A 254 6.98 -12.37 16.38
C GLY A 254 6.92 -11.10 15.53
N ASP A 255 7.62 -11.12 14.40
CA ASP A 255 7.64 -10.00 13.46
C ASP A 255 6.28 -9.85 12.80
N ILE A 256 5.70 -8.66 12.87
CA ILE A 256 4.37 -8.39 12.33
C ILE A 256 4.46 -8.02 10.86
N GLN A 257 3.71 -8.73 10.03
CA GLN A 257 3.47 -8.44 8.63
C GLN A 257 2.05 -7.90 8.47
N PHE A 258 1.89 -6.88 7.63
CA PHE A 258 0.59 -6.29 7.36
C PHE A 258 0.46 -5.83 5.91
N GLN A 259 -0.75 -5.97 5.37
CA GLN A 259 -1.09 -5.53 4.03
C GLN A 259 -2.55 -5.06 3.99
N ARG A 260 -2.81 -4.00 3.22
CA ARG A 260 -4.17 -3.54 2.96
C ARG A 260 -4.90 -4.51 2.03
N PHE A 261 -6.05 -5.01 2.46
CA PHE A 261 -6.88 -5.95 1.72
C PHE A 261 -8.36 -5.62 1.88
N SER A 262 -9.09 -5.45 0.76
CA SER A 262 -10.54 -5.23 0.74
C SER A 262 -11.04 -4.08 1.64
N GLY A 263 -10.26 -2.98 1.73
CA GLY A 263 -10.63 -1.80 2.53
C GLY A 263 -10.19 -1.84 4.01
N HIS A 264 -9.81 -3.00 4.54
CA HIS A 264 -9.23 -3.17 5.89
C HIS A 264 -7.75 -3.59 5.80
N VAL A 265 -7.02 -3.58 6.91
CA VAL A 265 -5.66 -4.14 6.98
C VAL A 265 -5.73 -5.58 7.50
N THR A 266 -5.06 -6.50 6.79
CA THR A 266 -4.79 -7.85 7.33
C THR A 266 -3.43 -7.83 8.01
N VAL A 267 -3.37 -8.33 9.24
CA VAL A 267 -2.17 -8.32 10.08
C VAL A 267 -1.90 -9.74 10.58
N ASN A 268 -0.65 -10.21 10.54
CA ASN A 268 -0.25 -11.52 11.05
C ASN A 268 1.20 -11.49 11.57
N ALA A 269 1.50 -12.33 12.55
CA ALA A 269 2.88 -12.63 12.91
C ALA A 269 3.49 -13.56 11.85
N ALA A 270 4.73 -13.32 11.46
CA ALA A 270 5.47 -14.17 10.54
C ALA A 270 5.84 -15.49 11.23
N TYR A 271 5.54 -16.61 10.58
CA TYR A 271 5.90 -17.94 11.08
C TYR A 271 7.41 -18.07 11.29
N GLY A 272 7.80 -18.80 12.35
CA GLY A 272 9.20 -19.01 12.71
C GLY A 272 9.94 -17.81 13.34
N THR A 273 9.32 -16.62 13.42
CA THR A 273 9.94 -15.44 14.04
C THR A 273 9.62 -15.30 15.54
N ALA A 274 8.52 -15.91 15.98
CA ALA A 274 8.08 -15.86 17.37
C ALA A 274 8.74 -16.97 18.21
N ASP A 275 9.26 -16.60 19.38
CA ASP A 275 9.83 -17.52 20.37
C ASP A 275 8.93 -17.74 21.60
N ARG A 276 7.88 -16.92 21.72
CA ARG A 276 6.91 -16.96 22.81
C ARG A 276 5.51 -16.58 22.37
N VAL A 277 4.57 -16.84 23.27
CA VAL A 277 3.16 -16.48 23.13
C VAL A 277 2.75 -15.63 24.31
N GLN A 278 2.01 -14.55 24.02
CA GLN A 278 1.34 -13.73 25.02
C GLN A 278 -0.09 -14.23 25.20
N ALA A 279 -0.48 -14.42 26.45
CA ALA A 279 -1.85 -14.76 26.82
C ALA A 279 -2.54 -13.51 27.36
N TYR A 280 -3.65 -13.13 26.75
CA TYR A 280 -4.50 -12.04 27.22
C TYR A 280 -5.83 -12.62 27.67
N ARG A 281 -6.22 -12.34 28.91
CA ARG A 281 -7.54 -12.74 29.41
C ARG A 281 -8.60 -11.76 28.90
N ILE A 282 -9.69 -12.31 28.39
CA ILE A 282 -10.85 -11.56 27.93
C ILE A 282 -11.68 -11.20 29.16
N ASP A 283 -11.89 -9.90 29.37
CA ASP A 283 -12.69 -9.36 30.48
C ASP A 283 -13.97 -8.76 29.89
N ASP A 284 -15.01 -9.59 29.78
CA ASP A 284 -16.29 -9.22 29.17
C ASP A 284 -17.04 -8.14 29.96
N LEU A 285 -16.80 -8.05 31.28
CA LEU A 285 -17.45 -7.07 32.14
C LEU A 285 -16.98 -5.65 31.83
N LEU A 286 -15.67 -5.49 31.64
CA LEU A 286 -15.04 -4.18 31.39
C LEU A 286 -14.73 -3.95 29.91
N GLY A 287 -15.00 -4.93 29.05
CA GLY A 287 -14.74 -4.85 27.60
C GLY A 287 -13.27 -4.59 27.30
N ARG A 288 -12.36 -5.40 27.86
CA ARG A 288 -10.91 -5.20 27.70
C ARG A 288 -10.12 -6.51 27.61
N LEU A 289 -8.96 -6.44 26.98
CA LEU A 289 -7.97 -7.52 26.99
C LEU A 289 -6.93 -7.26 28.07
N THR A 290 -6.89 -8.13 29.07
CA THR A 290 -5.96 -8.00 30.20
C THR A 290 -4.72 -8.87 29.99
N ALA A 291 -3.57 -8.22 29.91
CA ALA A 291 -2.26 -8.88 29.86
C ALA A 291 -1.75 -9.20 31.27
N ASP A 292 -0.86 -10.17 31.39
CA ASP A 292 0.04 -10.25 32.54
C ASP A 292 0.83 -8.93 32.69
N THR A 293 1.26 -8.61 33.91
CA THR A 293 1.72 -7.28 34.34
C THR A 293 2.94 -6.70 33.60
N LYS A 294 3.50 -7.39 32.61
CA LYS A 294 4.67 -6.97 31.84
C LYS A 294 4.33 -5.82 30.88
N LEU A 295 5.15 -4.77 30.92
CA LEU A 295 5.09 -3.61 30.02
C LEU A 295 5.15 -4.02 28.55
N GLU A 296 6.07 -4.92 28.22
CA GLU A 296 6.28 -5.48 26.88
C GLU A 296 4.99 -6.03 26.26
N SER A 297 4.21 -6.80 27.03
CA SER A 297 2.96 -7.42 26.56
C SER A 297 1.89 -6.38 26.24
N LYS A 298 1.83 -5.29 27.02
CA LYS A 298 0.89 -4.18 26.77
C LYS A 298 1.28 -3.36 25.55
N LEU A 299 2.57 -3.08 25.37
CA LEU A 299 3.07 -2.39 24.17
C LEU A 299 2.83 -3.22 22.91
N TYR A 300 3.00 -4.54 22.98
CA TYR A 300 2.69 -5.40 21.84
C TYR A 300 1.21 -5.37 21.47
N LEU A 301 0.33 -5.43 22.48
CA LEU A 301 -1.11 -5.33 22.28
C LEU A 301 -1.51 -3.97 21.68
N ALA A 302 -0.95 -2.87 22.20
CA ALA A 302 -1.17 -1.53 21.67
C ALA A 302 -0.74 -1.41 20.20
N TYR A 303 0.42 -1.99 19.86
CA TYR A 303 0.91 -2.02 18.49
C TYR A 303 -0.05 -2.74 17.53
N ILE A 304 -0.55 -3.92 17.93
CA ILE A 304 -1.49 -4.68 17.10
C ILE A 304 -2.82 -3.92 16.97
N HIS A 305 -3.38 -3.36 18.05
CA HIS A 305 -4.61 -2.57 17.96
C HIS A 305 -4.44 -1.39 16.99
N ALA A 306 -3.34 -0.65 17.08
CA ALA A 306 -3.06 0.47 16.17
C ALA A 306 -3.03 0.01 14.70
N LEU A 307 -2.38 -1.12 14.40
CA LEU A 307 -2.32 -1.70 13.05
C LEU A 307 -3.70 -2.15 12.52
N THR A 308 -4.55 -2.68 13.41
CA THR A 308 -5.90 -3.16 13.06
C THR A 308 -6.97 -2.06 13.11
N SER A 309 -6.59 -0.79 13.24
CA SER A 309 -7.55 0.30 13.37
C SER A 309 -8.41 0.49 12.12
N PHE A 310 -9.69 0.76 12.33
CA PHE A 310 -10.70 0.97 11.29
C PHE A 310 -11.67 2.09 11.69
N CYS A 311 -12.46 2.59 10.72
CA CYS A 311 -13.40 3.69 10.96
C CYS A 311 -14.61 3.29 11.82
N LEU A 312 -14.87 1.99 11.95
CA LEU A 312 -15.87 1.47 12.87
C LEU A 312 -15.16 1.02 14.16
N PRO A 313 -15.70 1.36 15.34
CA PRO A 313 -15.21 0.82 16.60
C PRO A 313 -15.30 -0.70 16.65
N ASP A 314 -14.34 -1.33 17.33
CA ASP A 314 -14.37 -2.77 17.61
C ASP A 314 -15.64 -3.12 18.40
N PRO A 315 -16.41 -4.16 18.00
CA PRO A 315 -17.63 -4.56 18.69
C PRO A 315 -17.47 -4.84 20.19
N PHE A 316 -16.33 -5.39 20.60
CA PHE A 316 -16.04 -5.75 21.99
C PHE A 316 -15.59 -4.54 22.82
N LEU A 317 -14.62 -3.76 22.31
CA LEU A 317 -14.03 -2.63 23.04
C LEU A 317 -14.87 -1.34 22.95
N ARG A 318 -15.75 -1.25 21.94
CA ARG A 318 -16.49 -0.02 21.57
C ARG A 318 -15.58 1.17 21.26
N ARG A 319 -14.34 0.89 20.85
CA ARG A 319 -13.30 1.84 20.47
C ARG A 319 -12.62 1.37 19.19
N THR A 320 -12.12 2.30 18.39
CA THR A 320 -11.23 1.94 17.27
C THR A 320 -9.90 1.40 17.78
N GLY A 321 -9.17 0.68 16.94
CA GLY A 321 -7.85 0.16 17.30
C GLY A 321 -6.86 1.27 17.69
N THR A 322 -6.90 2.44 17.05
CA THR A 322 -6.04 3.59 17.41
C THR A 322 -6.41 4.15 18.77
N GLU A 323 -7.70 4.28 19.06
CA GLU A 323 -8.20 4.73 20.37
C GLU A 323 -7.75 3.77 21.48
N GLU A 324 -7.89 2.45 21.28
CA GLU A 324 -7.44 1.49 22.28
C GLU A 324 -5.92 1.48 22.44
N ALA A 325 -5.15 1.62 21.35
CA ALA A 325 -3.71 1.74 21.42
C ALA A 325 -3.29 2.96 22.26
N LEU A 326 -3.92 4.12 22.03
CA LEU A 326 -3.69 5.34 22.81
C LEU A 326 -4.17 5.18 24.26
N HIS A 327 -5.25 4.44 24.51
CA HIS A 327 -5.70 4.11 25.86
C HIS A 327 -4.66 3.30 26.63
N ILE A 328 -4.10 2.25 26.01
CA ILE A 328 -3.06 1.40 26.60
C ILE A 328 -1.80 2.23 26.89
N LEU A 329 -1.33 3.03 25.92
CA LEU A 329 -0.19 3.93 26.07
C LEU A 329 -0.44 5.00 27.14
N GLY A 330 -1.68 5.45 27.29
CA GLY A 330 -2.14 6.41 28.29
C GLY A 330 -2.24 5.83 29.70
N SER A 331 -2.27 4.51 29.85
CA SER A 331 -2.46 3.83 31.14
C SER A 331 -1.31 4.11 32.12
N ALA A 332 -1.64 4.21 33.41
CA ALA A 332 -0.63 4.42 34.45
C ALA A 332 0.47 3.35 34.44
N SER A 333 0.11 2.11 34.09
CA SER A 333 1.06 1.00 34.03
C SER A 333 2.08 1.09 32.88
N VAL A 334 1.76 1.82 31.81
CA VAL A 334 2.68 2.05 30.68
C VAL A 334 3.45 3.36 30.86
N ARG A 335 2.82 4.37 31.46
CA ARG A 335 3.43 5.70 31.70
C ARG A 335 4.31 5.79 32.94
N ALA A 336 4.23 4.80 33.84
CA ALA A 336 5.09 4.72 35.02
C ALA A 336 6.57 4.69 34.59
N PRO A 337 7.40 5.65 35.02
CA PRO A 337 8.81 5.65 34.68
C PRO A 337 9.48 4.36 35.17
N CYS A 338 10.08 3.60 34.26
CA CYS A 338 10.85 2.40 34.57
C CYS A 338 12.05 2.25 33.60
N PRO A 339 13.08 1.45 33.96
CA PRO A 339 14.12 1.07 33.01
C PRO A 339 13.49 0.20 31.91
N LEU A 340 13.57 0.65 30.67
CA LEU A 340 12.99 -0.05 29.53
C LEU A 340 13.90 -1.20 29.10
N SER A 341 13.31 -2.35 28.77
CA SER A 341 14.03 -3.40 28.05
C SER A 341 14.22 -3.02 26.58
N ARG A 342 15.15 -3.68 25.89
CA ARG A 342 15.33 -3.53 24.43
C ARG A 342 14.02 -3.81 23.68
N THR A 343 13.31 -4.89 24.04
CA THR A 343 12.03 -5.25 23.43
C THR A 343 10.95 -4.18 23.65
N ALA A 344 10.86 -3.58 24.84
CA ALA A 344 9.92 -2.49 25.09
C ALA A 344 10.26 -1.24 24.26
N HIS A 345 11.55 -0.91 24.15
CA HIS A 345 12.03 0.19 23.34
C HIS A 345 11.74 -0.02 21.85
N ASP A 346 12.03 -1.21 21.31
CA ASP A 346 11.77 -1.55 19.91
C ASP A 346 10.27 -1.47 19.59
N ARG A 347 9.40 -1.92 20.51
CA ARG A 347 7.93 -1.79 20.36
C ARG A 347 7.46 -0.35 20.34
N LEU A 348 7.98 0.48 21.23
CA LEU A 348 7.69 1.91 21.22
C LEU A 348 8.11 2.51 19.86
N ASN A 349 9.29 2.18 19.35
CA ASN A 349 9.72 2.64 18.03
C ASN A 349 8.80 2.16 16.90
N LEU A 350 8.33 0.91 16.94
CA LEU A 350 7.35 0.37 15.98
C LEU A 350 6.01 1.13 16.05
N ILE A 351 5.53 1.46 17.25
CA ILE A 351 4.29 2.24 17.43
C ILE A 351 4.47 3.67 16.92
N ALA A 352 5.59 4.32 17.25
CA ALA A 352 5.92 5.66 16.78
C ALA A 352 6.05 5.71 15.25
N ALA A 353 6.52 4.63 14.63
CA ALA A 353 6.66 4.49 13.18
C ALA A 353 5.33 4.40 12.43
N LEU A 354 4.23 4.12 13.12
CA LEU A 354 2.90 4.15 12.51
C LEU A 354 2.46 5.58 12.17
N ALA A 355 2.88 6.57 12.95
CA ALA A 355 2.55 7.96 12.71
C ALA A 355 3.10 8.46 11.37
N LEU A 356 2.40 9.42 10.76
CA LEU A 356 2.82 10.01 9.48
C LEU A 356 4.19 10.67 9.60
N LYS A 357 5.01 10.50 8.57
CA LYS A 357 6.29 11.20 8.49
C LYS A 357 6.05 12.64 8.05
N ARG A 358 6.35 13.60 8.93
CA ARG A 358 6.13 15.04 8.72
C ARG A 358 7.44 15.82 8.77
N VAL A 359 7.79 16.41 7.63
CA VAL A 359 9.00 17.24 7.47
C VAL A 359 8.68 18.54 6.74
N PHE A 360 9.54 19.53 6.93
CA PHE A 360 9.45 20.78 6.16
C PHE A 360 10.03 20.60 4.75
N TYR A 361 9.44 21.30 3.78
CA TYR A 361 9.93 21.40 2.42
C TYR A 361 9.92 22.87 1.93
N PRO A 362 11.02 23.35 1.35
CA PRO A 362 12.38 22.87 1.57
C PRO A 362 12.74 22.90 3.07
N ALA A 363 13.62 21.99 3.51
CA ALA A 363 13.91 21.80 4.94
C ALA A 363 14.42 23.06 5.66
N TYR A 364 15.14 23.92 4.93
CA TYR A 364 15.75 25.15 5.45
C TYR A 364 14.77 26.33 5.52
N GLU A 365 13.73 26.37 4.67
CA GLU A 365 12.78 27.51 4.61
C GLU A 365 11.59 27.34 5.56
N LYS A 366 11.20 26.09 5.84
CA LYS A 366 10.03 25.77 6.68
C LYS A 366 8.70 26.37 6.18
N VAL A 367 8.59 26.65 4.88
CA VAL A 367 7.43 27.28 4.24
C VAL A 367 6.30 26.32 3.89
N MET A 368 6.61 25.03 3.68
CA MET A 368 5.62 23.99 3.35
C MET A 368 5.88 22.73 4.19
N GLN A 369 4.83 21.94 4.43
CA GLN A 369 4.97 20.59 4.98
C GLN A 369 4.91 19.54 3.88
N ARG A 370 5.75 18.51 3.99
CA ARG A 370 5.63 17.25 3.27
C ARG A 370 5.21 16.17 4.25
N VAL A 371 4.21 15.38 3.85
CA VAL A 371 3.65 14.30 4.64
C VAL A 371 3.74 13.03 3.81
N ASP A 372 4.47 12.02 4.29
CA ASP A 372 4.57 10.73 3.61
C ASP A 372 3.63 9.73 4.29
N TRP A 373 2.70 9.17 3.51
CA TRP A 373 1.73 8.15 3.95
C TRP A 373 2.21 6.75 3.57
N SER A 374 1.98 5.77 4.44
CA SER A 374 2.13 4.37 4.11
C SER A 374 0.91 3.88 3.32
N SER A 375 1.16 3.28 2.14
CA SER A 375 0.11 2.65 1.31
C SER A 375 -0.43 1.35 1.93
N ASN A 376 0.31 0.74 2.85
CA ASN A 376 -0.02 -0.56 3.44
C ASN A 376 -0.96 -0.45 4.66
N LEU A 377 -1.18 0.76 5.17
CA LEU A 377 -1.99 1.03 6.36
C LEU A 377 -3.22 1.88 6.03
N GLY A 378 -4.26 1.74 6.86
CA GLY A 378 -5.39 2.66 6.87
C GLY A 378 -4.97 4.05 7.36
N PHE A 379 -5.79 5.07 7.07
CA PHE A 379 -5.48 6.44 7.51
C PHE A 379 -5.57 6.60 9.03
N LEU A 380 -6.49 5.89 9.70
CA LEU A 380 -6.67 5.94 11.16
C LEU A 380 -5.54 5.27 11.93
N ALA A 381 -4.91 4.24 11.36
CA ALA A 381 -3.74 3.59 11.95
C ALA A 381 -2.52 4.53 12.00
N GLN A 382 -2.49 5.58 11.17
CA GLN A 382 -1.36 6.49 11.01
C GLN A 382 -1.54 7.80 11.80
N ASP A 383 -1.87 7.68 13.09
CA ASP A 383 -2.20 8.81 13.96
C ASP A 383 -0.95 9.41 14.63
N ASP A 384 -0.80 10.73 14.54
CA ASP A 384 0.32 11.50 15.08
C ASP A 384 0.45 11.41 16.62
N ARG A 385 -0.65 11.11 17.33
CA ARG A 385 -0.64 10.97 18.79
C ARG A 385 0.11 9.72 19.26
N LEU A 386 0.21 8.67 18.42
CA LEU A 386 1.02 7.48 18.73
C LEU A 386 2.51 7.86 18.87
N TYR A 387 2.99 8.75 18.00
CA TYR A 387 4.34 9.30 18.07
C TYR A 387 4.51 10.19 19.31
N ALA A 388 3.56 11.10 19.56
CA ALA A 388 3.62 11.99 20.72
C ALA A 388 3.63 11.21 22.06
N ALA A 389 2.72 10.24 22.22
CA ALA A 389 2.63 9.40 23.41
C ALA A 389 3.91 8.56 23.62
N THR A 390 4.44 7.96 22.55
CA THR A 390 5.69 7.20 22.62
C THR A 390 6.87 8.08 23.03
N LYS A 391 7.01 9.26 22.42
CA LYS A 391 8.08 10.20 22.74
C LYS A 391 7.99 10.68 24.19
N GLU A 392 6.78 10.89 24.71
CA GLU A 392 6.56 11.22 26.11
C GLU A 392 7.02 10.10 27.05
N ILE A 393 6.65 8.84 26.77
CA ILE A 393 7.06 7.67 27.56
C ILE A 393 8.58 7.54 27.59
N LEU A 394 9.25 7.62 26.43
CA LEU A 394 10.70 7.56 26.31
C LEU A 394 11.39 8.75 27.04
N GLY A 395 10.81 9.94 26.92
CA GLY A 395 11.27 11.14 27.63
C GLY A 395 11.16 11.03 29.16
N ARG A 396 10.12 10.37 29.67
CA ARG A 396 9.96 10.11 31.12
C ARG A 396 10.95 9.05 31.61
N CYS A 397 11.13 7.96 30.87
CA CYS A 397 12.05 6.89 31.24
C CYS A 397 13.52 7.34 31.19
N SER A 398 13.91 8.20 30.24
CA SER A 398 15.26 8.75 30.19
C SER A 398 15.58 9.67 31.38
N LYS A 399 14.61 10.44 31.89
CA LYS A 399 14.80 11.31 33.08
C LYS A 399 15.17 10.55 34.35
N ILE A 400 14.73 9.30 34.49
CA ILE A 400 15.06 8.44 35.64
C ILE A 400 16.26 7.53 35.38
N GLY A 401 16.89 7.63 34.19
CA GLY A 401 18.00 6.75 33.80
C GLY A 401 19.17 6.79 34.78
N PHE A 402 19.38 7.93 35.46
CA PHE A 402 20.40 8.06 36.51
C PHE A 402 20.21 7.12 37.71
N LEU A 403 18.98 6.66 37.97
CA LEU A 403 18.67 5.67 39.02
C LEU A 403 19.10 4.25 38.63
N TYR A 404 19.42 4.02 37.35
CA TYR A 404 19.76 2.71 36.78
C TYR A 404 21.09 2.77 36.01
N PRO A 405 22.23 3.09 36.67
CA PRO A 405 23.51 3.36 36.02
C PRO A 405 24.13 2.16 35.27
N HIS A 406 23.70 0.93 35.58
CA HIS A 406 24.12 -0.28 34.87
C HIS A 406 23.22 -0.63 33.67
N HIS A 407 22.16 0.14 33.45
CA HIS A 407 21.20 -0.06 32.38
C HIS A 407 21.55 0.83 31.18
N ASN A 408 22.68 0.54 30.53
CA ASN A 408 23.09 1.25 29.32
C ASN A 408 22.26 0.79 28.13
N MET A 409 21.26 1.58 27.72
CA MET A 409 20.67 1.45 26.39
C MET A 409 21.29 2.47 25.45
N GLU A 410 21.79 2.01 24.30
CA GLU A 410 22.05 2.89 23.17
C GLU A 410 20.72 3.56 22.79
N GLN A 411 20.70 4.89 22.74
CA GLN A 411 19.52 5.63 22.26
C GLN A 411 19.38 5.36 20.77
N SER A 412 18.54 4.39 20.39
CA SER A 412 18.07 4.33 19.02
C SER A 412 17.28 5.60 18.76
N GLU A 413 17.67 6.37 17.74
CA GLU A 413 16.91 7.54 17.34
C GLU A 413 15.52 7.08 16.88
N ILE A 414 14.48 7.54 17.58
CA ILE A 414 13.09 7.44 17.10
C ILE A 414 13.07 8.08 15.71
N ILE A 415 12.31 7.50 14.78
CA ILE A 415 12.07 8.06 13.44
C ILE A 415 11.83 9.57 13.55
N HIS A 416 12.72 10.35 12.93
CA HIS A 416 12.75 11.79 13.12
C HIS A 416 11.53 12.45 12.49
N ASN A 417 10.54 12.78 13.32
CA ASN A 417 9.41 13.62 12.98
C ASN A 417 9.59 15.04 13.55
N THR A 418 9.24 16.04 12.75
CA THR A 418 9.32 17.43 13.20
C THR A 418 8.21 17.71 14.20
N LEU A 419 8.55 17.83 15.49
CA LEU A 419 7.57 17.86 16.58
C LEU A 419 6.50 18.94 16.40
N GLY A 420 6.87 20.16 15.99
CA GLY A 420 5.89 21.22 15.75
C GLY A 420 4.91 20.93 14.60
N LEU A 421 5.30 20.10 13.62
CA LEU A 421 4.38 19.64 12.56
C LEU A 421 3.43 18.56 13.06
N VAL A 422 3.90 17.67 13.95
CA VAL A 422 3.09 16.65 14.63
C VAL A 422 2.05 17.34 15.52
N GLU A 423 2.47 18.26 16.39
CA GLU A 423 1.57 19.03 17.26
C GLU A 423 0.51 19.77 16.44
N ARG A 424 0.90 20.45 15.36
CA ARG A 424 -0.04 21.12 14.47
C ARG A 424 -1.05 20.16 13.84
N ALA A 425 -0.63 18.94 13.52
CA ALA A 425 -1.53 17.93 12.97
C ALA A 425 -2.51 17.40 14.02
N ILE A 426 -2.04 17.11 15.24
CA ILE A 426 -2.88 16.72 16.38
C ILE A 426 -3.94 17.80 16.64
N LEU A 427 -3.52 19.06 16.76
CA LEU A 427 -4.42 20.20 16.96
C LEU A 427 -5.48 20.30 15.85
N ARG A 428 -5.09 20.10 14.59
CA ARG A 428 -6.03 20.17 13.44
C ARG A 428 -7.01 18.99 13.41
N ASN A 429 -6.55 17.80 13.80
CA ASN A 429 -7.33 16.58 13.80
C ASN A 429 -8.22 16.44 15.04
N SER A 430 -7.96 17.19 16.13
CA SER A 430 -8.79 17.21 17.34
C SER A 430 -10.27 17.43 17.07
N ARG A 431 -10.62 18.22 16.04
CA ARG A 431 -12.01 18.49 15.61
C ARG A 431 -12.74 17.25 15.06
N GLN A 432 -12.01 16.22 14.68
CA GLN A 432 -12.53 14.96 14.15
C GLN A 432 -12.44 13.83 15.19
N CYS A 433 -11.91 14.14 16.37
CA CYS A 433 -11.71 13.20 17.46
C CYS A 433 -12.92 13.21 18.41
N VAL A 434 -13.06 12.14 19.19
CA VAL A 434 -14.08 12.01 20.24
C VAL A 434 -13.49 12.30 21.62
N SER A 435 -14.35 12.55 22.61
CA SER A 435 -13.88 12.78 23.99
C SER A 435 -13.16 11.56 24.56
N GLY A 436 -12.13 11.80 25.34
CA GLY A 436 -11.17 10.83 25.87
C GLY A 436 -10.09 10.43 24.88
N PHE A 437 -10.27 10.80 23.61
CA PHE A 437 -9.41 10.41 22.51
C PHE A 437 -9.13 11.58 21.59
N GLY A 438 -8.57 12.67 22.13
CA GLY A 438 -7.92 13.76 21.39
C GLY A 438 -8.80 14.94 21.01
N ALA A 439 -10.10 14.90 21.32
CA ALA A 439 -10.95 16.09 21.20
C ALA A 439 -10.48 17.21 22.16
N GLU A 440 -9.91 16.81 23.30
CA GLU A 440 -9.35 17.68 24.33
C GLU A 440 -8.13 18.48 23.85
N ASP A 441 -7.46 18.01 22.80
CA ASP A 441 -6.32 18.72 22.21
C ASP A 441 -6.78 19.96 21.40
N PHE A 442 -8.09 20.17 21.22
CA PHE A 442 -8.61 21.33 20.50
C PHE A 442 -8.23 22.65 21.18
N THR A 443 -7.62 23.55 20.41
CA THR A 443 -7.35 24.92 20.87
C THR A 443 -7.44 25.92 19.73
N VAL A 444 -7.91 27.13 20.06
CA VAL A 444 -7.93 28.30 19.16
C VAL A 444 -6.76 29.26 19.43
N ARG A 445 -5.88 28.96 20.39
CA ARG A 445 -4.77 29.82 20.81
C ARG A 445 -3.79 30.16 19.68
N HIS A 446 -3.72 29.30 18.66
CA HIS A 446 -2.83 29.44 17.52
C HIS A 446 -3.57 29.91 16.26
N ASP A 447 -4.88 30.17 16.34
CA ASP A 447 -5.66 30.63 15.19
C ASP A 447 -5.28 32.07 14.85
N VAL A 448 -5.15 32.33 13.55
CA VAL A 448 -4.88 33.66 12.99
C VAL A 448 -6.01 34.00 12.05
N ALA A 449 -6.43 35.27 12.01
CA ALA A 449 -7.40 35.75 11.05
C ALA A 449 -6.94 35.41 9.62
N TYR A 450 -7.66 34.52 8.95
CA TYR A 450 -7.36 34.13 7.57
C TYR A 450 -7.60 35.32 6.65
N ARG A 451 -6.52 35.88 6.10
CA ARG A 451 -6.62 36.88 5.03
C ARG A 451 -6.94 36.13 3.74
N SER A 452 -8.20 36.18 3.31
CA SER A 452 -8.62 35.53 2.05
C SER A 452 -7.76 35.99 0.88
N ARG A 453 -7.41 35.04 0.01
CA ARG A 453 -6.72 35.29 -1.25
C ARG A 453 -7.62 36.00 -2.27
N GLU A 454 -8.91 36.12 -1.97
CA GLU A 454 -9.94 36.78 -2.79
C GLU A 454 -9.92 38.31 -2.69
N ARG A 455 -9.02 38.91 -1.89
CA ARG A 455 -8.87 40.38 -1.82
C ARG A 455 -8.19 40.97 -3.06
N ASP A 456 -7.64 40.15 -3.95
CA ASP A 456 -7.15 40.60 -5.25
C ASP A 456 -8.35 40.77 -6.20
N ASP A 457 -8.77 42.03 -6.36
CA ASP A 457 -9.80 42.51 -7.29
C ASP A 457 -9.33 42.36 -8.76
N SER A 458 -9.12 41.11 -9.16
CA SER A 458 -8.60 40.75 -10.49
C SER A 458 -9.70 40.53 -11.52
N GLY A 459 -10.97 40.71 -11.14
CA GLY A 459 -12.16 40.39 -11.93
C GLY A 459 -12.28 38.91 -12.37
N ARG A 460 -11.34 38.04 -11.98
CA ARG A 460 -11.30 36.62 -12.41
C ARG A 460 -12.43 35.81 -11.80
N ALA A 461 -12.70 36.06 -10.51
CA ALA A 461 -13.78 35.42 -9.78
C ALA A 461 -15.15 35.78 -10.39
N GLU A 462 -15.34 37.05 -10.77
CA GLU A 462 -16.55 37.53 -11.45
C GLU A 462 -16.77 36.81 -12.78
N ARG A 463 -15.76 36.80 -13.66
CA ARG A 463 -15.87 36.10 -14.96
C ARG A 463 -16.15 34.62 -14.80
N ALA A 464 -15.49 33.94 -13.86
CA ALA A 464 -15.71 32.52 -13.60
C ALA A 464 -17.10 32.24 -13.05
N THR A 465 -17.58 33.07 -12.12
CA THR A 465 -18.92 32.98 -11.53
C THR A 465 -19.99 33.22 -12.59
N GLU A 466 -19.79 34.21 -13.45
CA GLU A 466 -20.70 34.52 -14.54
C GLU A 466 -20.78 33.36 -15.56
N MET A 467 -19.66 32.84 -16.01
CA MET A 467 -19.64 31.71 -16.96
C MET A 467 -20.23 30.44 -16.34
N ALA A 468 -19.98 30.20 -15.05
CA ALA A 468 -20.61 29.10 -14.32
C ALA A 468 -22.14 29.28 -14.24
N PHE A 469 -22.61 30.49 -13.94
CA PHE A 469 -24.04 30.82 -13.88
C PHE A 469 -24.73 30.60 -15.23
N ARG A 470 -24.13 31.08 -16.32
CA ARG A 470 -24.68 30.89 -17.69
C ARG A 470 -24.72 29.41 -18.09
N ALA A 471 -23.65 28.66 -17.80
CA ALA A 471 -23.59 27.23 -18.08
C ALA A 471 -24.61 26.43 -17.26
N TYR A 472 -24.77 26.74 -15.97
CA TYR A 472 -25.69 26.05 -15.08
C TYR A 472 -27.16 26.27 -15.48
N ASN A 473 -27.52 27.52 -15.81
CA ASN A 473 -28.85 27.91 -16.22
C ASN A 473 -29.13 27.71 -17.72
N LYS A 474 -28.13 27.25 -18.49
CA LYS A 474 -28.20 27.05 -19.95
C LYS A 474 -28.66 28.30 -20.69
N LEU A 475 -28.08 29.46 -20.37
CA LEU A 475 -28.43 30.75 -20.99
C LEU A 475 -27.61 30.96 -22.27
N PRO A 476 -28.20 30.91 -23.47
CA PRO A 476 -27.49 31.11 -24.73
C PRO A 476 -27.42 32.61 -25.05
N THR A 477 -26.81 33.40 -24.17
CA THR A 477 -26.70 34.87 -24.30
C THR A 477 -25.25 35.33 -24.14
N PHE A 478 -24.88 36.37 -24.89
CA PHE A 478 -23.63 37.10 -24.67
C PHE A 478 -23.76 38.08 -23.50
N SER A 479 -22.67 38.32 -22.78
CA SER A 479 -22.58 39.34 -21.73
C SER A 479 -22.48 40.76 -22.30
N GLU A 480 -21.83 40.89 -23.45
CA GLU A 480 -21.55 42.16 -24.12
C GLU A 480 -21.58 41.98 -25.65
N PRO A 481 -21.82 43.04 -26.44
CA PRO A 481 -21.77 42.94 -27.90
C PRO A 481 -20.41 42.45 -28.41
N LEU A 482 -20.44 41.56 -29.40
CA LEU A 482 -19.25 41.03 -30.05
C LEU A 482 -18.46 42.17 -30.71
N PHE A 483 -17.14 42.25 -30.48
CA PHE A 483 -16.32 43.29 -31.12
C PHE A 483 -16.17 43.03 -32.63
N ALA A 484 -16.03 44.12 -33.40
CA ALA A 484 -16.12 44.09 -34.87
C ALA A 484 -15.13 43.15 -35.57
N ASP A 485 -13.92 42.98 -35.02
CA ASP A 485 -12.84 42.15 -35.59
C ASP A 485 -12.67 40.77 -34.91
N PHE A 486 -13.74 40.23 -34.31
CA PHE A 486 -13.66 38.97 -33.56
C PHE A 486 -13.11 37.79 -34.35
N ASP A 487 -13.53 37.65 -35.61
CA ASP A 487 -13.05 36.60 -36.50
C ASP A 487 -11.53 36.72 -36.75
N HIS A 488 -11.00 37.93 -36.88
CA HIS A 488 -9.57 38.20 -37.07
C HIS A 488 -8.77 37.91 -35.80
N HIS A 489 -9.30 38.29 -34.62
CA HIS A 489 -8.69 37.98 -33.34
C HIS A 489 -8.64 36.47 -33.09
N LEU A 490 -9.75 35.77 -33.33
CA LEU A 490 -9.83 34.32 -33.19
C LEU A 490 -8.91 33.61 -34.18
N TYR A 491 -8.83 34.07 -35.44
CA TYR A 491 -7.86 33.55 -36.41
C TYR A 491 -6.43 33.70 -35.91
N ALA A 492 -6.08 34.85 -35.32
CA ALA A 492 -4.74 35.08 -34.77
C ALA A 492 -4.42 34.13 -33.61
N LEU A 493 -5.37 33.91 -32.69
CA LEU A 493 -5.21 32.93 -31.60
C LEU A 493 -5.00 31.51 -32.11
N LEU A 494 -5.80 31.08 -33.10
CA LEU A 494 -5.72 29.76 -33.70
C LEU A 494 -4.48 29.55 -34.58
N SER A 495 -3.83 30.63 -35.01
CA SER A 495 -2.65 30.59 -35.89
C SER A 495 -1.31 30.38 -35.19
N TYR A 496 -1.30 30.35 -33.86
CA TYR A 496 -0.08 30.27 -33.06
C TYR A 496 0.61 28.90 -33.17
N GLU A 497 -0.15 27.80 -33.18
CA GLU A 497 0.39 26.44 -33.35
C GLU A 497 0.21 25.92 -34.79
N SER A 498 1.14 25.07 -35.22
CA SER A 498 1.37 24.76 -36.63
C SER A 498 0.27 23.96 -37.34
N THR A 499 -0.61 23.27 -36.62
CA THR A 499 -1.62 22.39 -37.22
C THR A 499 -2.88 22.28 -36.38
N ILE A 500 -4.02 22.70 -36.93
CA ILE A 500 -5.36 22.42 -36.38
C ILE A 500 -5.76 21.02 -36.84
N SER A 501 -6.12 20.16 -35.87
CA SER A 501 -6.44 18.75 -36.10
C SER A 501 -7.93 18.50 -36.31
N ASP A 502 -8.18 17.39 -37.01
CA ASP A 502 -9.43 16.80 -37.47
C ASP A 502 -10.57 16.69 -36.44
N ARG A 503 -11.78 16.46 -36.99
CA ARG A 503 -13.14 16.29 -36.47
C ARG A 503 -13.33 15.10 -35.50
N ALA A 504 -12.39 14.89 -34.59
CA ALA A 504 -12.53 13.93 -33.50
C ALA A 504 -13.22 14.59 -32.31
N ILE A 505 -14.18 13.88 -31.69
CA ILE A 505 -14.73 14.28 -30.40
C ILE A 505 -13.62 14.10 -29.35
N PRO A 506 -13.27 15.14 -28.55
CA PRO A 506 -12.27 14.98 -27.52
C PRO A 506 -12.75 14.01 -26.43
N PRO A 507 -11.85 13.27 -25.76
CA PRO A 507 -12.21 12.50 -24.57
C PRO A 507 -12.84 13.42 -23.52
N LYS A 508 -13.85 12.92 -22.78
CA LYS A 508 -14.46 13.70 -21.69
C LYS A 508 -13.46 14.07 -20.59
N GLU A 509 -12.48 13.20 -20.36
CA GLU A 509 -11.40 13.37 -19.39
C GLU A 509 -10.59 14.65 -19.63
N ASP A 510 -10.46 15.09 -20.89
CA ASP A 510 -9.75 16.32 -21.23
C ASP A 510 -10.44 17.58 -20.67
N MET A 511 -11.77 17.52 -20.49
CA MET A 511 -12.60 18.64 -19.99
C MET A 511 -12.68 18.67 -18.47
N LEU A 512 -12.11 17.68 -17.78
CA LEU A 512 -11.94 17.75 -16.33
C LEU A 512 -10.94 18.88 -15.98
N TYR A 513 -10.88 19.21 -14.69
CA TYR A 513 -9.94 20.21 -14.20
C TYR A 513 -8.50 19.82 -14.57
N ASP A 514 -7.84 20.71 -15.33
CA ASP A 514 -6.44 20.60 -15.73
C ASP A 514 -5.86 22.02 -15.75
N SER A 515 -4.66 22.18 -15.20
CA SER A 515 -3.91 23.44 -15.21
C SER A 515 -3.72 24.04 -16.61
N LYS A 516 -3.78 23.24 -17.68
CA LYS A 516 -3.69 23.73 -19.08
C LYS A 516 -4.77 24.77 -19.41
N TRP A 517 -5.98 24.64 -18.83
CA TRP A 517 -7.10 25.55 -19.05
C TRP A 517 -6.88 26.93 -18.39
N LEU A 518 -5.96 27.01 -17.42
CA LEU A 518 -5.53 28.26 -16.78
C LEU A 518 -4.40 28.97 -17.56
N GLY A 519 -3.89 28.35 -18.62
CA GLY A 519 -2.85 28.93 -19.48
C GLY A 519 -3.38 29.92 -20.51
N ASN A 520 -2.50 30.35 -21.41
CA ASN A 520 -2.84 31.22 -22.53
C ASN A 520 -3.78 30.49 -23.51
N PRO A 521 -4.90 31.09 -23.96
CA PRO A 521 -5.75 30.46 -24.97
C PRO A 521 -5.01 30.02 -26.25
N LYS A 522 -3.91 30.68 -26.62
CA LYS A 522 -3.06 30.33 -27.77
C LYS A 522 -2.47 28.92 -27.71
N THR A 523 -2.29 28.33 -26.52
CA THR A 523 -1.64 27.02 -26.35
C THR A 523 -2.58 25.84 -26.47
N PHE A 524 -3.90 26.07 -26.45
CA PHE A 524 -4.88 24.97 -26.51
C PHE A 524 -5.98 25.18 -27.55
N LEU A 525 -6.32 26.42 -27.92
CA LEU A 525 -7.44 26.67 -28.83
C LEU A 525 -7.24 26.04 -30.21
N SER A 526 -6.02 26.08 -30.76
CA SER A 526 -5.63 25.42 -32.02
C SER A 526 -6.02 23.94 -32.05
N SER A 527 -5.78 23.24 -30.94
CA SER A 527 -5.98 21.80 -30.80
C SER A 527 -7.43 21.41 -30.50
N TYR A 528 -8.17 22.27 -29.79
CA TYR A 528 -9.50 21.93 -29.27
C TYR A 528 -10.66 22.62 -30.01
N TRP A 529 -10.47 23.77 -30.66
CA TRP A 529 -11.58 24.57 -31.21
C TRP A 529 -12.51 23.79 -32.15
N CYS A 530 -11.95 23.20 -33.21
CA CYS A 530 -12.73 22.44 -34.19
C CYS A 530 -13.31 21.16 -33.60
N ARG A 531 -12.60 20.52 -32.66
CA ARG A 531 -13.05 19.30 -31.97
C ARG A 531 -14.23 19.57 -31.05
N LEU A 532 -14.18 20.66 -30.29
CA LEU A 532 -15.26 21.11 -29.41
C LEU A 532 -16.48 21.50 -30.22
N HIS A 533 -16.31 22.30 -31.29
CA HIS A 533 -17.41 22.64 -32.17
C HIS A 533 -18.04 21.37 -32.78
N HIS A 534 -17.22 20.43 -33.27
CA HIS A 534 -17.71 19.16 -33.81
C HIS A 534 -18.47 18.32 -32.78
N ALA A 535 -17.96 18.25 -31.54
CA ALA A 535 -18.59 17.50 -30.46
C ALA A 535 -19.98 18.04 -30.11
N PHE A 536 -20.11 19.37 -29.94
CA PHE A 536 -21.40 20.00 -29.63
C PHE A 536 -22.35 20.03 -30.82
N GLN A 537 -21.84 20.08 -32.05
CA GLN A 537 -22.66 19.96 -33.27
C GLN A 537 -23.35 18.59 -33.38
N HIS A 538 -22.66 17.51 -33.00
CA HIS A 538 -23.21 16.14 -33.10
C HIS A 538 -23.99 15.73 -31.85
N ASN A 539 -23.57 16.21 -30.68
CA ASN A 539 -24.20 15.88 -29.41
C ASN A 539 -24.19 17.10 -28.47
N HIS A 540 -25.30 17.82 -28.44
CA HIS A 540 -25.50 18.98 -27.55
C HIS A 540 -25.43 18.64 -26.05
N ILE A 541 -25.53 17.36 -25.67
CA ILE A 541 -25.41 16.87 -24.29
C ILE A 541 -24.10 16.09 -24.09
N TRP A 542 -23.10 16.32 -24.93
CA TRP A 542 -21.81 15.65 -24.79
C TRP A 542 -21.22 15.87 -23.39
N LEU A 543 -21.28 17.10 -22.86
CA LEU A 543 -21.00 17.41 -21.46
C LEU A 543 -22.29 17.60 -20.68
N ASN A 544 -22.35 17.04 -19.47
CA ASN A 544 -23.44 17.37 -18.54
C ASN A 544 -23.29 18.80 -18.01
N LYS A 545 -24.36 19.35 -17.41
CA LYS A 545 -24.36 20.75 -16.96
C LYS A 545 -23.23 21.11 -15.98
N PHE A 546 -22.84 20.17 -15.11
CA PHE A 546 -21.80 20.39 -14.11
C PHE A 546 -20.41 20.26 -14.72
N GLU A 547 -20.21 19.32 -15.66
CA GLU A 547 -18.98 19.19 -16.45
C GLU A 547 -18.70 20.48 -17.24
N LEU A 548 -19.71 20.97 -17.99
CA LEU A 548 -19.61 22.22 -18.75
C LEU A 548 -19.33 23.41 -17.83
N MET A 549 -20.05 23.50 -16.70
CA MET A 549 -19.88 24.58 -15.71
C MET A 549 -18.47 24.62 -15.15
N VAL A 550 -17.92 23.49 -14.69
CA VAL A 550 -16.57 23.42 -14.12
C VAL A 550 -15.50 23.76 -15.17
N TRP A 551 -15.63 23.20 -16.37
CA TRP A 551 -14.68 23.44 -17.45
C TRP A 551 -14.66 24.92 -17.87
N ILE A 552 -15.82 25.49 -18.19
CA ILE A 552 -15.89 26.87 -18.69
C ILE A 552 -15.51 27.90 -17.61
N ALA A 553 -15.87 27.63 -16.34
CA ALA A 553 -15.45 28.47 -15.22
C ALA A 553 -13.92 28.44 -15.04
N THR A 554 -13.29 27.28 -15.25
CA THR A 554 -11.82 27.15 -15.19
C THR A 554 -11.15 27.98 -16.29
N VAL A 555 -11.65 27.89 -17.53
CA VAL A 555 -11.14 28.71 -18.66
C VAL A 555 -11.32 30.20 -18.38
N ALA A 556 -12.49 30.60 -17.85
CA ALA A 556 -12.79 32.00 -17.53
C ALA A 556 -11.90 32.57 -16.41
N TYR A 557 -11.54 31.74 -15.43
CA TYR A 557 -10.68 32.11 -14.30
C TYR A 557 -9.22 32.37 -14.68
N SER A 558 -8.77 31.94 -15.86
CA SER A 558 -7.41 32.21 -16.35
C SER A 558 -7.07 33.71 -16.30
N ALA A 559 -5.82 33.99 -15.91
CA ALA A 559 -5.25 35.34 -15.94
C ALA A 559 -5.22 35.95 -17.34
N GLU A 560 -5.09 35.08 -18.34
CA GLU A 560 -4.95 35.43 -19.76
C GLU A 560 -6.22 35.07 -20.55
N SER A 561 -7.36 34.88 -19.88
CA SER A 561 -8.63 34.58 -20.54
C SER A 561 -9.08 35.75 -21.41
N ASN A 562 -9.49 35.44 -22.64
CA ASN A 562 -10.29 36.36 -23.43
C ASN A 562 -11.77 36.06 -23.14
N HIS A 563 -12.47 37.04 -22.55
CA HIS A 563 -13.85 36.90 -22.11
C HIS A 563 -14.80 36.53 -23.26
N GLN A 564 -14.72 37.22 -24.40
CA GLN A 564 -15.58 36.93 -25.55
C GLN A 564 -15.27 35.58 -26.21
N VAL A 565 -14.00 35.16 -26.22
CA VAL A 565 -13.63 33.82 -26.72
C VAL A 565 -14.16 32.72 -25.80
N THR A 566 -14.13 32.95 -24.49
CA THR A 566 -14.70 32.01 -23.50
C THR A 566 -16.21 31.92 -23.67
N GLN A 567 -16.90 33.05 -23.86
CA GLN A 567 -18.33 33.04 -24.17
C GLN A 567 -18.64 32.34 -25.50
N ALA A 568 -17.81 32.54 -26.54
CA ALA A 568 -17.97 31.83 -27.80
C ALA A 568 -17.84 30.30 -27.61
N LEU A 569 -16.88 29.83 -26.79
CA LEU A 569 -16.77 28.41 -26.43
C LEU A 569 -18.02 27.90 -25.71
N LEU A 570 -18.59 28.69 -24.79
CA LEU A 570 -19.83 28.33 -24.10
C LEU A 570 -21.01 28.25 -25.07
N LEU A 571 -21.12 29.20 -26.00
CA LEU A 571 -22.21 29.27 -26.96
C LEU A 571 -22.15 28.17 -28.02
N LEU A 572 -20.97 27.61 -28.32
CA LEU A 572 -20.89 26.36 -29.09
C LEU A 572 -21.67 25.22 -28.42
N ALA A 573 -21.75 25.20 -27.08
CA ALA A 573 -22.48 24.18 -26.32
C ALA A 573 -23.96 24.54 -26.09
N LEU A 574 -24.28 25.83 -25.93
CA LEU A 574 -25.62 26.27 -25.52
C LEU A 574 -26.52 26.74 -26.67
N SER A 575 -25.96 27.20 -27.79
CA SER A 575 -26.72 27.79 -28.90
C SER A 575 -26.71 26.91 -30.14
N GLU A 576 -27.90 26.42 -30.53
CA GLU A 576 -28.07 25.61 -31.74
C GLU A 576 -27.79 26.41 -33.02
N SER A 577 -28.09 27.72 -33.04
CA SER A 577 -27.79 28.57 -34.19
C SER A 577 -26.29 28.73 -34.43
N VAL A 578 -25.47 28.62 -33.38
CA VAL A 578 -24.01 28.71 -33.45
C VAL A 578 -23.39 27.34 -33.74
N SER A 579 -23.85 26.27 -33.07
CA SER A 579 -23.28 24.92 -33.20
C SER A 579 -23.61 24.25 -34.54
N THR A 580 -24.68 24.66 -35.22
CA THR A 580 -25.06 24.14 -36.55
C THR A 580 -24.25 24.76 -37.70
N ILE A 581 -23.43 25.78 -37.44
CA ILE A 581 -22.62 26.44 -38.47
C ILE A 581 -21.64 25.41 -39.08
N PRO A 582 -21.60 25.27 -40.42
CA PRO A 582 -20.85 24.20 -41.05
C PRO A 582 -19.34 24.36 -40.81
N LEU A 583 -18.74 23.31 -40.26
CA LEU A 583 -17.30 23.21 -40.09
C LEU A 583 -16.58 23.16 -41.44
N PRO A 584 -15.36 23.75 -41.55
CA PRO A 584 -14.53 23.70 -42.74
C PRO A 584 -14.30 22.27 -43.28
N SER A 585 -14.25 22.11 -44.61
CA SER A 585 -14.26 20.80 -45.29
C SER A 585 -12.96 20.01 -45.20
N ASP A 586 -11.81 20.69 -45.15
CA ASP A 586 -10.50 20.04 -45.02
C ASP A 586 -10.24 19.64 -43.55
N GLY A 587 -9.60 18.49 -43.32
CA GLY A 587 -9.38 17.93 -41.97
C GLY A 587 -8.15 18.48 -41.24
N GLN A 588 -7.27 19.24 -41.91
CA GLN A 588 -6.03 19.78 -41.33
C GLN A 588 -5.72 21.16 -41.91
N TYR A 589 -5.47 22.13 -41.02
CA TYR A 589 -5.13 23.51 -41.41
C TYR A 589 -3.82 23.94 -40.76
N ASN A 590 -2.98 24.65 -41.51
CA ASN A 590 -1.82 25.34 -40.96
C ASN A 590 -2.03 26.86 -41.12
N LEU A 591 -2.73 27.46 -40.16
CA LEU A 591 -3.12 28.87 -40.20
C LEU A 591 -1.92 29.83 -40.13
N SER A 592 -0.77 29.39 -39.61
CA SER A 592 0.46 30.21 -39.54
C SER A 592 0.97 30.64 -40.93
N LEU A 593 0.61 29.90 -41.99
CA LEU A 593 0.97 30.23 -43.37
C LEU A 593 0.18 31.44 -43.92
N GLY A 594 -0.89 31.83 -43.22
CA GLY A 594 -1.78 32.92 -43.61
C GLY A 594 -2.86 32.52 -44.62
N ARG A 595 -3.77 33.46 -44.88
CA ARG A 595 -4.96 33.30 -45.76
C ARG A 595 -4.84 33.97 -47.14
N LYS A 596 -3.70 34.59 -47.43
CA LYS A 596 -3.40 35.25 -48.71
C LYS A 596 -2.24 34.52 -49.38
N MET A 597 -2.35 34.33 -50.70
CA MET A 597 -1.25 33.81 -51.50
C MET A 597 -0.04 34.76 -51.43
N LYS A 598 1.16 34.20 -51.27
CA LYS A 598 2.42 34.95 -51.21
C LYS A 598 3.09 34.90 -52.58
N ALA A 599 3.03 36.01 -53.34
CA ALA A 599 3.55 36.06 -54.71
C ALA A 599 5.06 35.73 -54.80
N ILE A 600 5.83 36.09 -53.78
CA ILE A 600 7.27 35.79 -53.67
C ILE A 600 7.52 34.27 -53.65
N GLU A 601 6.65 33.49 -52.99
CA GLU A 601 6.78 32.04 -52.95
C GLU A 601 6.54 31.40 -54.33
N LEU A 602 5.60 31.94 -55.10
CA LEU A 602 5.36 31.48 -56.48
C LEU A 602 6.58 31.76 -57.38
N GLU A 603 7.21 32.93 -57.21
CA GLU A 603 8.44 33.28 -57.93
C GLU A 603 9.61 32.38 -57.54
N ASN A 604 9.73 32.04 -56.25
CA ASN A 604 10.76 31.11 -55.76
C ASN A 604 10.54 29.69 -56.30
N ILE A 605 9.30 29.22 -56.36
CA ILE A 605 8.95 27.93 -56.98
C ILE A 605 9.31 27.94 -58.46
N ALA A 606 9.01 29.02 -59.18
CA ALA A 606 9.37 29.19 -60.58
C ALA A 606 10.89 29.11 -60.78
N LYS A 607 11.67 29.83 -59.97
CA LYS A 607 13.15 29.83 -60.03
C LYS A 607 13.75 28.45 -59.80
N ARG A 608 13.20 27.65 -58.87
CA ARG A 608 13.65 26.28 -58.60
C ARG A 608 13.29 25.27 -59.71
N ALA A 609 12.38 25.65 -60.60
CA ALA A 609 11.91 24.82 -61.70
C ALA A 609 12.45 25.27 -63.06
N ILE A 610 13.39 26.22 -63.11
CA ILE A 610 14.06 26.64 -64.35
C ILE A 610 14.83 25.44 -64.94
N PHE A 611 14.75 25.26 -66.27
CA PHE A 611 15.54 24.26 -66.99
C PHE A 611 17.02 24.61 -67.02
N HIS A 612 17.90 23.60 -67.04
CA HIS A 612 19.33 23.85 -67.21
C HIS A 612 19.61 24.54 -68.55
N TYR A 613 20.66 25.35 -68.60
CA TYR A 613 21.00 26.18 -69.77
C TYR A 613 20.95 25.39 -71.09
N GLU A 614 21.51 24.17 -71.12
CA GLU A 614 21.58 23.32 -72.31
C GLU A 614 20.21 22.90 -72.87
N GLN A 615 19.16 22.96 -72.04
CA GLN A 615 17.79 22.57 -72.36
C GLN A 615 16.93 23.73 -72.87
N THR A 616 17.47 24.96 -72.88
CA THR A 616 16.71 26.17 -73.22
C THR A 616 16.99 26.68 -74.64
N PRO A 617 16.08 27.49 -75.24
CA PRO A 617 16.32 28.12 -76.54
C PRO A 617 17.58 29.00 -76.58
N ALA A 618 17.99 29.56 -75.44
CA ALA A 618 19.19 30.38 -75.32
C ALA A 618 20.50 29.63 -75.63
N ALA A 619 20.53 28.29 -75.50
CA ALA A 619 21.66 27.46 -75.91
C ALA A 619 21.69 27.15 -77.41
N ARG A 620 20.59 27.37 -78.13
CA ARG A 620 20.43 27.07 -79.56
C ARG A 620 20.65 28.29 -80.47
N LEU A 621 21.02 29.43 -79.89
CA LEU A 621 21.31 30.64 -80.65
C LEU A 621 22.62 30.47 -81.43
N GLY A 622 22.63 30.84 -82.71
CA GLY A 622 23.84 30.84 -83.52
C GLY A 622 24.79 31.99 -83.15
N PRO A 623 26.10 31.87 -83.46
CA PRO A 623 27.04 32.98 -83.36
C PRO A 623 26.69 34.09 -84.38
N ARG A 624 26.83 35.35 -83.99
CA ARG A 624 26.65 36.48 -84.93
C ARG A 624 27.92 36.68 -85.76
N LEU A 625 27.79 37.25 -86.96
CA LEU A 625 28.93 37.60 -87.83
C LEU A 625 29.92 38.50 -87.07
N GLY A 626 31.15 38.01 -86.86
CA GLY A 626 32.24 38.73 -86.17
C GLY A 626 32.32 38.55 -84.65
N GLU A 627 31.48 37.73 -84.02
CA GLU A 627 31.59 37.45 -82.57
C GLU A 627 32.73 36.47 -82.25
N SER A 628 33.50 36.76 -81.20
CA SER A 628 34.41 35.78 -80.58
C SER A 628 33.64 34.76 -79.72
N GLY A 629 34.19 33.56 -79.52
CA GLY A 629 33.54 32.52 -78.70
C GLY A 629 33.16 32.97 -77.28
N GLN A 630 33.99 33.82 -76.66
CA GLN A 630 33.70 34.39 -75.33
C GLN A 630 32.52 35.38 -75.37
N GLN A 631 32.41 36.17 -76.44
CA GLN A 631 31.30 37.11 -76.62
C GLN A 631 29.98 36.39 -76.91
N THR A 632 30.00 35.32 -77.70
CA THR A 632 28.84 34.45 -77.93
C THR A 632 28.37 33.79 -76.62
N TRP A 633 29.30 33.27 -75.82
CA TRP A 633 28.97 32.67 -74.52
C TRP A 633 28.36 33.69 -73.54
N ASN A 634 28.98 34.87 -73.39
CA ASN A 634 28.45 35.94 -72.54
C ASN A 634 27.04 36.38 -72.97
N ARG A 635 26.80 36.52 -74.28
CA ARG A 635 25.47 36.86 -74.81
C ARG A 635 24.45 35.77 -74.50
N HIS A 636 24.79 34.51 -74.72
CA HIS A 636 23.84 33.41 -74.46
C HIS A 636 23.48 33.30 -72.97
N HIS A 637 24.44 33.49 -72.07
CA HIS A 637 24.17 33.49 -70.64
C HIS A 637 23.41 34.73 -70.16
N GLN A 638 23.67 35.91 -70.73
CA GLN A 638 22.86 37.11 -70.47
C GLN A 638 21.41 36.94 -70.96
N GLU A 639 21.21 36.39 -72.15
CA GLU A 639 19.89 36.08 -72.70
C GLU A 639 19.16 35.06 -71.82
N TYR A 640 19.83 33.97 -71.44
CA TYR A 640 19.28 32.96 -70.53
C TYR A 640 18.87 33.57 -69.18
N GLN A 641 19.71 34.39 -68.56
CA GLN A 641 19.37 35.07 -67.29
C GLN A 641 18.20 36.06 -67.44
N SER A 642 18.17 36.83 -68.53
CA SER A 642 17.08 37.76 -68.83
C SER A 642 15.75 37.02 -69.05
N GLU A 643 15.73 36.01 -69.92
CA GLU A 643 14.51 35.31 -70.30
C GLU A 643 13.98 34.40 -69.20
N THR A 644 14.85 33.76 -68.40
CA THR A 644 14.40 33.00 -67.23
C THR A 644 13.78 33.89 -66.16
N LYS A 645 14.32 35.10 -65.94
CA LYS A 645 13.72 36.09 -65.03
C LYS A 645 12.34 36.53 -65.52
N LYS A 646 12.21 36.88 -66.80
CA LYS A 646 10.92 37.26 -67.42
C LYS A 646 9.92 36.10 -67.39
N ALA A 647 10.36 34.87 -67.65
CA ALA A 647 9.51 33.68 -67.59
C ALA A 647 9.01 33.42 -66.16
N ALA A 648 9.84 33.61 -65.13
CA ALA A 648 9.45 33.47 -63.73
C ALA A 648 8.47 34.57 -63.29
N GLU A 649 8.69 35.81 -63.73
CA GLU A 649 7.76 36.93 -63.49
C GLU A 649 6.41 36.69 -64.17
N LEU A 650 6.41 36.25 -65.43
CA LEU A 650 5.19 35.94 -66.19
C LEU A 650 4.41 34.78 -65.56
N PHE A 651 5.10 33.71 -65.15
CA PHE A 651 4.49 32.57 -64.44
C PHE A 651 3.84 33.01 -63.11
N LYS A 652 4.53 33.85 -62.32
CA LYS A 652 4.00 34.42 -61.09
C LYS A 652 2.76 35.28 -61.36
N ASP A 653 2.79 36.14 -62.37
CA ASP A 653 1.69 37.06 -62.67
C ASP A 653 0.45 36.31 -63.19
N GLU A 654 0.63 35.29 -64.04
CA GLU A 654 -0.46 34.44 -64.53
C GLU A 654 -1.15 33.67 -63.41
N LEU A 655 -0.39 33.16 -62.45
CA LEU A 655 -0.96 32.50 -61.27
C LEU A 655 -1.62 33.50 -60.32
N THR A 656 -1.02 34.68 -60.14
CA THR A 656 -1.58 35.73 -59.27
C THR A 656 -2.97 36.18 -59.74
N ARG A 657 -3.17 36.30 -61.05
CA ARG A 657 -4.47 36.66 -61.65
C ARG A 657 -5.57 35.61 -61.41
N GLN A 658 -5.20 34.35 -61.16
CA GLN A 658 -6.16 33.28 -60.92
C GLN A 658 -6.60 33.19 -59.46
N TRP A 659 -5.96 33.92 -58.54
CA TRP A 659 -6.32 33.93 -57.13
C TRP A 659 -7.57 34.81 -56.91
N PRO A 660 -8.60 34.36 -56.16
CA PRO A 660 -8.72 33.09 -55.44
C PRO A 660 -9.49 32.02 -56.24
N CYS A 661 -8.87 30.86 -56.45
CA CYS A 661 -9.56 29.67 -56.97
C CYS A 661 -9.06 28.41 -56.24
N SER A 662 -9.80 27.30 -56.31
CA SER A 662 -9.43 26.05 -55.62
C SER A 662 -8.27 25.32 -56.30
N ARG A 663 -8.17 25.38 -57.62
CA ARG A 663 -7.12 24.74 -58.42
C ARG A 663 -6.61 25.70 -59.50
N PRO A 664 -5.36 26.16 -59.43
CA PRO A 664 -4.78 27.01 -60.45
C PRO A 664 -4.49 26.20 -61.72
N ARG A 665 -4.63 26.83 -62.88
CA ARG A 665 -4.31 26.27 -64.20
C ARG A 665 -2.84 26.52 -64.51
N ALA A 666 -2.20 25.53 -65.12
CA ALA A 666 -0.83 25.63 -65.62
C ALA A 666 -0.72 26.68 -66.73
N SER A 667 0.42 27.36 -66.79
CA SER A 667 0.74 28.27 -67.89
C SER A 667 0.87 27.49 -69.20
N SER A 668 0.24 27.99 -70.26
CA SER A 668 0.41 27.52 -71.64
C SER A 668 1.25 28.49 -72.48
N ASP A 669 1.86 29.51 -71.87
CA ASP A 669 2.66 30.49 -72.58
C ASP A 669 3.97 29.85 -73.09
N GLY A 670 4.27 30.09 -74.37
CA GLY A 670 5.45 29.53 -75.04
C GLY A 670 6.78 29.97 -74.40
N ARG A 671 6.84 31.15 -73.79
CA ARG A 671 8.02 31.65 -73.07
C ARG A 671 8.18 30.98 -71.72
N VAL A 672 7.09 30.74 -70.99
CA VAL A 672 7.15 30.05 -69.69
C VAL A 672 7.54 28.59 -69.87
N THR A 673 6.89 27.90 -70.82
CA THR A 673 7.16 26.48 -71.11
C THR A 673 8.56 26.21 -71.70
N ALA A 674 9.15 27.21 -72.36
CA ALA A 674 10.50 27.11 -72.92
C ALA A 674 11.63 27.20 -71.86
N TYR A 675 11.40 27.86 -70.73
CA TYR A 675 12.43 28.13 -69.72
C TYR A 675 12.15 27.51 -68.35
N ILE A 676 10.90 27.13 -68.05
CA ILE A 676 10.47 26.57 -66.76
C ILE A 676 9.82 25.20 -66.97
N ASN A 677 10.22 24.23 -66.15
CA ASN A 677 9.52 22.95 -66.02
C ASN A 677 8.17 23.17 -65.32
N VAL A 678 7.14 23.49 -66.11
CA VAL A 678 5.80 23.82 -65.61
C VAL A 678 5.20 22.68 -64.80
N GLN A 679 5.44 21.43 -65.16
CA GLN A 679 4.90 20.27 -64.42
C GLN A 679 5.47 20.20 -62.99
N LYS A 680 6.79 20.34 -62.85
CA LYS A 680 7.48 20.37 -61.55
C LYS A 680 7.09 21.60 -60.72
N ALA A 681 7.01 22.77 -61.38
CA ALA A 681 6.59 24.01 -60.74
C ALA A 681 5.14 23.89 -60.22
N MET A 682 4.21 23.43 -61.05
CA MET A 682 2.79 23.33 -60.70
C MET A 682 2.52 22.30 -59.60
N ALA A 683 3.28 21.20 -59.51
CA ALA A 683 3.18 20.27 -58.38
C ALA A 683 3.49 20.96 -57.04
N SER A 684 4.49 21.85 -57.02
CA SER A 684 4.85 22.63 -55.83
C SER A 684 3.87 23.77 -55.57
N VAL A 685 3.40 24.45 -56.63
CA VAL A 685 2.38 25.51 -56.53
C VAL A 685 1.09 24.94 -55.95
N VAL A 686 0.57 23.83 -56.48
CA VAL A 686 -0.68 23.22 -55.99
C VAL A 686 -0.57 22.88 -54.51
N LYS A 687 0.57 22.34 -54.05
CA LYS A 687 0.80 22.02 -52.63
C LYS A 687 0.66 23.25 -51.71
N GLU A 688 1.29 24.38 -52.04
CA GLU A 688 1.19 25.60 -51.22
C GLU A 688 -0.13 26.35 -51.44
N TRP A 689 -0.65 26.32 -52.67
CA TRP A 689 -1.92 26.93 -53.06
C TRP A 689 -3.10 26.32 -52.32
N THR A 690 -3.15 24.99 -52.22
CA THR A 690 -4.18 24.29 -51.45
C THR A 690 -4.17 24.76 -50.00
N LYS A 691 -2.99 24.87 -49.36
CA LYS A 691 -2.89 25.36 -47.97
C LYS A 691 -3.44 26.79 -47.81
N TRP A 692 -3.06 27.72 -48.68
CA TRP A 692 -3.59 29.09 -48.62
C TRP A 692 -5.10 29.13 -48.87
N TYR A 693 -5.60 28.31 -49.78
CA TYR A 693 -7.02 28.25 -50.12
C TYR A 693 -7.84 27.65 -48.97
N SER A 694 -7.38 26.55 -48.36
CA SER A 694 -7.96 25.95 -47.15
C SER A 694 -7.98 26.95 -45.99
N ASN A 695 -6.89 27.68 -45.75
CA ASN A 695 -6.83 28.73 -44.74
C ASN A 695 -7.80 29.89 -45.01
N ARG A 696 -8.03 30.24 -46.29
CA ARG A 696 -9.04 31.22 -46.70
C ARG A 696 -10.46 30.72 -46.43
N GLN A 697 -10.74 29.44 -46.70
CA GLN A 697 -12.03 28.82 -46.35
C GLN A 697 -12.25 28.78 -44.83
N PHE A 698 -11.20 28.47 -44.07
CA PHE A 698 -11.24 28.52 -42.61
C PHE A 698 -11.56 29.92 -42.10
N ALA A 699 -10.94 30.96 -42.66
CA ALA A 699 -11.26 32.35 -42.33
C ALA A 699 -12.72 32.71 -42.67
N ALA A 700 -13.25 32.20 -43.80
CA ALA A 700 -14.66 32.39 -44.15
C ALA A 700 -15.61 31.67 -43.18
N TYR A 701 -15.22 30.52 -42.63
CA TYR A 701 -15.93 29.85 -41.55
C TYR A 701 -15.95 30.71 -40.28
N LEU A 702 -14.80 31.24 -39.85
CA LEU A 702 -14.75 32.11 -38.67
C LEU A 702 -15.59 33.38 -38.85
N ALA A 703 -15.64 33.96 -40.05
CA ALA A 703 -16.50 35.10 -40.35
C ALA A 703 -18.00 34.74 -40.26
N LYS A 704 -18.40 33.55 -40.74
CA LYS A 704 -19.77 33.04 -40.56
C LYS A 704 -20.10 32.79 -39.09
N LEU A 705 -19.15 32.23 -38.34
CA LEU A 705 -19.29 32.00 -36.91
C LEU A 705 -19.44 33.32 -36.15
N ALA A 706 -18.58 34.32 -36.41
CA ALA A 706 -18.66 35.63 -35.81
C ALA A 706 -20.00 36.32 -36.11
N LYS A 707 -20.51 36.17 -37.35
CA LYS A 707 -21.85 36.66 -37.70
C LYS A 707 -22.95 35.96 -36.88
N GLY A 708 -22.93 34.62 -36.79
CA GLY A 708 -23.90 33.87 -36.01
C GLY A 708 -23.84 34.18 -34.51
N LEU A 709 -22.64 34.38 -33.97
CA LEU A 709 -22.42 34.84 -32.59
C LEU A 709 -23.00 36.25 -32.38
N GLY A 710 -22.87 37.16 -33.36
CA GLY A 710 -23.44 38.51 -33.30
C GLY A 710 -24.98 38.56 -33.39
N GLU A 711 -25.63 37.49 -33.83
CA GLU A 711 -27.10 37.36 -33.86
C GLU A 711 -27.68 36.84 -32.53
N VAL A 712 -26.82 36.37 -31.61
CA VAL A 712 -27.21 35.89 -30.28
C VAL A 712 -27.61 37.08 -29.38
N PRO A 713 -28.69 36.99 -28.60
CA PRO A 713 -29.10 38.06 -27.69
C PRO A 713 -28.01 38.40 -26.66
N VAL A 714 -27.86 39.70 -26.40
CA VAL A 714 -26.98 40.22 -25.34
C VAL A 714 -27.80 40.42 -24.07
N ASP A 715 -27.34 39.80 -23.00
CA ASP A 715 -27.93 39.90 -21.65
C ASP A 715 -26.79 40.05 -20.64
N GLY A 716 -26.61 41.28 -20.14
CA GLY A 716 -25.62 41.60 -19.12
C GLY A 716 -26.14 41.22 -17.75
N ILE A 717 -25.69 40.07 -17.23
CA ILE A 717 -26.11 39.58 -15.91
C ILE A 717 -25.20 40.19 -14.86
N ILE A 718 -25.76 40.99 -13.96
CA ILE A 718 -25.08 41.36 -12.72
C ILE A 718 -25.28 40.17 -11.78
N THR A 719 -24.25 39.33 -11.64
CA THR A 719 -24.23 38.34 -10.57
C THR A 719 -23.79 39.06 -9.31
N ASP A 720 -24.71 39.23 -8.35
CA ASP A 720 -24.32 39.63 -7.00
C ASP A 720 -23.31 38.60 -6.51
N LEU A 721 -22.04 39.01 -6.39
CA LEU A 721 -21.04 38.19 -5.72
C LEU A 721 -21.62 37.81 -4.36
N PRO A 722 -21.62 36.52 -3.98
CA PRO A 722 -22.02 36.17 -2.63
C PRO A 722 -21.21 37.04 -1.67
N SER A 723 -21.92 37.85 -0.87
CA SER A 723 -21.32 38.77 0.11
C SER A 723 -20.16 38.07 0.79
N ALA A 724 -18.97 38.67 0.68
CA ALA A 724 -17.74 38.13 1.25
C ALA A 724 -17.88 38.03 2.77
N PHE A 725 -18.35 36.86 3.19
CA PHE A 725 -18.43 36.30 4.54
C PHE A 725 -19.33 37.04 5.55
N PRO A 726 -20.05 36.29 6.40
CA PRO A 726 -20.42 36.79 7.72
C PRO A 726 -19.12 37.14 8.45
N ASP A 727 -19.10 38.29 9.13
CA ASP A 727 -18.05 38.63 10.09
C ASP A 727 -18.12 37.59 11.22
N PHE A 728 -17.45 36.45 11.05
CA PHE A 728 -17.31 35.45 12.10
C PHE A 728 -16.35 36.02 13.13
N GLN A 729 -16.86 36.88 14.01
CA GLN A 729 -16.20 37.14 15.26
C GLN A 729 -16.02 35.78 15.95
N PRO A 730 -14.79 35.40 16.32
CA PRO A 730 -14.56 34.23 17.15
C PRO A 730 -15.09 34.54 18.55
N THR A 731 -16.41 34.51 18.72
CA THR A 731 -16.99 34.25 20.03
C THR A 731 -16.43 32.91 20.48
N SER A 732 -16.21 32.76 21.79
CA SER A 732 -15.71 31.52 22.39
C SER A 732 -16.60 30.36 21.95
N ARG A 733 -16.19 29.68 20.88
CA ARG A 733 -16.94 28.54 20.36
C ARG A 733 -16.90 27.49 21.46
N PRO A 734 -18.05 26.96 21.91
CA PRO A 734 -18.03 25.84 22.82
C PRO A 734 -17.19 24.71 22.20
N PRO A 735 -16.48 23.93 23.02
CA PRO A 735 -15.74 22.77 22.52
C PRO A 735 -16.67 21.90 21.67
N GLY A 736 -16.18 21.45 20.51
CA GLY A 736 -16.96 20.64 19.56
C GLY A 736 -17.23 19.21 20.03
N PHE A 737 -17.05 18.93 21.32
CA PHE A 737 -17.23 17.64 21.96
C PHE A 737 -17.92 17.82 23.30
N VAL A 738 -18.54 16.76 23.80
CA VAL A 738 -19.11 16.69 25.15
C VAL A 738 -18.26 15.72 25.94
N SER A 739 -17.61 16.20 27.02
CA SER A 739 -16.83 15.36 27.91
C SER A 739 -17.73 14.59 28.89
N ILE A 740 -17.17 13.54 29.49
CA ILE A 740 -17.85 12.83 30.59
C ILE A 740 -18.13 13.79 31.75
N ASP A 741 -17.20 14.69 32.05
CA ASP A 741 -17.41 15.70 33.08
C ASP A 741 -18.59 16.59 32.71
N ASP A 742 -18.69 17.08 31.46
CA ASP A 742 -19.83 17.89 31.01
C ASP A 742 -21.16 17.15 31.20
N LEU A 743 -21.21 15.85 30.90
CA LEU A 743 -22.40 15.02 31.14
C LEU A 743 -22.81 14.98 32.62
N PHE A 744 -21.83 14.88 33.54
CA PHE A 744 -22.10 14.86 34.97
C PHE A 744 -22.32 16.25 35.60
N HIS A 745 -21.93 17.33 34.91
CA HIS A 745 -22.23 18.70 35.34
C HIS A 745 -23.68 19.11 35.03
N HIS A 746 -24.40 18.35 34.19
CA HIS A 746 -25.81 18.57 33.96
C HIS A 746 -26.66 18.09 35.15
N VAL A 747 -27.76 18.81 35.43
CA VAL A 747 -28.73 18.40 36.45
C VAL A 747 -29.26 17.01 36.07
N PRO A 748 -29.19 16.01 36.97
CA PRO A 748 -29.69 14.68 36.66
C PRO A 748 -31.17 14.78 36.27
N PRO A 749 -31.62 14.09 35.21
CA PRO A 749 -33.03 14.07 34.87
C PRO A 749 -33.81 13.55 36.08
N SER A 750 -34.85 14.27 36.50
CA SER A 750 -35.71 13.83 37.59
C SER A 750 -36.32 12.48 37.21
N PRO A 751 -35.94 11.36 37.86
CA PRO A 751 -36.49 10.07 37.49
C PRO A 751 -37.99 10.11 37.78
N THR A 752 -38.80 9.60 36.85
CA THR A 752 -40.21 9.33 37.14
C THR A 752 -40.24 8.21 38.17
N LEU A 753 -40.54 8.53 39.42
CA LEU A 753 -40.60 7.55 40.50
C LEU A 753 -41.70 6.54 40.17
N VAL A 754 -41.30 5.28 39.94
CA VAL A 754 -42.24 4.16 39.80
C VAL A 754 -42.71 3.79 41.21
N PRO A 755 -44.02 3.57 41.44
CA PRO A 755 -44.52 3.08 42.72
C PRO A 755 -43.81 1.77 43.14
N ASP A 756 -43.32 1.70 44.39
CA ASP A 756 -42.58 0.54 44.94
C ASP A 756 -43.33 -0.80 44.80
N SER A 757 -44.67 -0.75 44.76
CA SER A 757 -45.53 -1.93 44.57
C SER A 757 -45.39 -2.62 43.21
N LEU A 758 -44.89 -1.93 42.17
CA LEU A 758 -44.62 -2.51 40.86
C LEU A 758 -43.24 -3.20 40.79
N LEU A 759 -42.35 -2.89 41.73
CA LEU A 759 -40.98 -3.42 41.79
C LEU A 759 -40.83 -4.55 42.83
N GLU A 760 -41.91 -4.89 43.54
CA GLU A 760 -41.92 -5.89 44.60
C GLU A 760 -41.57 -7.30 44.08
N GLY A 761 -40.47 -7.85 44.56
CA GLY A 761 -39.97 -9.18 44.17
C GLY A 761 -39.18 -9.23 42.86
N LEU A 762 -38.81 -8.09 42.26
CA LEU A 762 -37.84 -8.02 41.15
C LEU A 762 -36.42 -8.38 41.59
N HIS A 763 -36.07 -8.07 42.84
CA HIS A 763 -34.77 -8.40 43.42
C HIS A 763 -34.94 -9.40 44.56
N GLN A 764 -34.19 -10.49 44.52
CA GLN A 764 -34.08 -11.45 45.61
C GLN A 764 -32.78 -11.18 46.36
N ALA A 765 -32.88 -11.00 47.68
CA ALA A 765 -31.72 -10.88 48.54
C ALA A 765 -31.08 -12.27 48.74
N THR A 766 -30.02 -12.58 48.00
CA THR A 766 -29.16 -13.73 48.27
C THR A 766 -28.24 -13.38 49.44
N ARG A 767 -28.49 -14.01 50.59
CA ARG A 767 -27.57 -13.94 51.73
C ARG A 767 -26.32 -14.74 51.39
N THR A 768 -25.15 -14.12 51.54
CA THR A 768 -23.84 -14.79 51.37
C THR A 768 -23.76 -16.05 52.23
N ASN A 769 -23.17 -17.10 51.65
CA ASN A 769 -23.07 -18.45 52.25
C ASN A 769 -22.51 -18.40 53.69
N PRO A 770 -23.32 -18.73 54.73
CA PRO A 770 -22.99 -18.47 56.13
C PRO A 770 -21.77 -19.26 56.64
N VAL A 771 -21.34 -20.29 55.91
CA VAL A 771 -20.20 -21.15 56.27
C VAL A 771 -18.85 -20.43 56.05
N VAL A 772 -18.74 -19.57 55.03
CA VAL A 772 -17.48 -18.87 54.69
C VAL A 772 -17.24 -17.68 55.61
N THR A 773 -18.29 -16.91 55.91
CA THR A 773 -18.24 -15.74 56.81
C THR A 773 -18.04 -16.10 58.28
N ALA A 774 -18.31 -17.34 58.69
CA ALA A 774 -18.11 -17.81 60.07
C ALA A 774 -16.64 -18.09 60.42
N ARG A 775 -15.79 -18.45 59.44
CA ARG A 775 -14.37 -18.82 59.68
C ARG A 775 -13.40 -17.64 59.58
N LEU A 776 -13.74 -16.61 58.81
CA LEU A 776 -12.95 -15.40 58.59
C LEU A 776 -12.61 -14.60 59.87
N PRO A 777 -13.53 -14.43 60.85
CA PRO A 777 -13.20 -13.77 62.12
C PRO A 777 -12.05 -14.45 62.86
N ALA A 778 -12.09 -15.79 62.98
CA ALA A 778 -11.05 -16.55 63.67
C ALA A 778 -9.68 -16.45 62.98
N VAL A 779 -9.65 -16.29 61.65
CA VAL A 779 -8.42 -16.08 60.88
C VAL A 779 -7.87 -14.66 61.11
N LEU A 780 -8.72 -13.64 61.13
CA LEU A 780 -8.30 -12.27 61.42
C LEU A 780 -7.77 -12.15 62.86
N ASP A 781 -8.44 -12.77 63.83
CA ASP A 781 -7.98 -12.80 65.22
C ASP A 781 -6.61 -13.49 65.32
N PHE A 782 -6.40 -14.62 64.65
CA PHE A 782 -5.09 -15.28 64.60
C PHE A 782 -3.99 -14.41 63.97
N LEU A 783 -4.31 -13.68 62.91
CA LEU A 783 -3.36 -12.79 62.24
C LEU A 783 -3.05 -11.55 63.08
N ASP A 784 -4.01 -11.02 63.83
CA ASP A 784 -3.80 -9.87 64.73
C ASP A 784 -2.88 -10.23 65.90
N HIS A 785 -2.96 -11.46 66.41
CA HIS A 785 -2.01 -11.97 67.41
C HIS A 785 -0.59 -12.20 66.86
N LYS A 786 -0.41 -12.26 65.53
CA LYS A 786 0.90 -12.44 64.88
C LYS A 786 1.49 -11.16 64.30
N ALA A 787 0.70 -10.11 64.16
CA ALA A 787 1.16 -8.81 63.67
C ALA A 787 2.14 -8.20 64.68
N LYS A 788 3.19 -7.54 64.16
CA LYS A 788 4.26 -6.93 64.97
C LYS A 788 4.48 -5.46 64.62
N LEU A 789 4.02 -5.03 63.45
CA LEU A 789 4.26 -3.69 62.91
C LEU A 789 2.95 -2.90 62.83
N ASP A 790 3.01 -1.59 63.05
CA ASP A 790 1.82 -0.73 63.12
C ASP A 790 0.97 -0.75 61.84
N TYR A 791 1.60 -0.87 60.67
CA TYR A 791 0.88 -0.97 59.40
C TYR A 791 0.16 -2.31 59.23
N GLU A 792 0.65 -3.39 59.85
CA GLU A 792 -0.01 -4.71 59.83
C GLU A 792 -1.30 -4.66 60.65
N HIS A 793 -1.25 -4.06 61.84
CA HIS A 793 -2.45 -3.81 62.65
C HIS A 793 -3.42 -2.85 61.98
N HIS A 794 -2.92 -1.83 61.26
CA HIS A 794 -3.77 -0.93 60.48
C HIS A 794 -4.49 -1.70 59.35
N TYR A 795 -3.75 -2.51 58.58
CA TYR A 795 -4.30 -3.33 57.51
C TYR A 795 -5.34 -4.35 58.02
N LEU A 796 -5.07 -5.00 59.16
CA LEU A 796 -6.00 -5.94 59.79
C LEU A 796 -7.27 -5.24 60.32
N ARG A 797 -7.14 -4.01 60.83
CA ARG A 797 -8.29 -3.18 61.23
C ARG A 797 -9.17 -2.81 60.04
N GLU A 798 -8.57 -2.48 58.89
CA GLU A 798 -9.32 -2.22 57.66
C GLU A 798 -10.00 -3.50 57.13
N LEU A 799 -9.31 -4.64 57.15
CA LEU A 799 -9.89 -5.95 56.84
C LEU A 799 -11.06 -6.30 57.76
N GLY A 800 -10.96 -5.99 59.06
CA GLY A 800 -12.05 -6.14 60.02
C GLY A 800 -13.25 -5.26 59.69
N ARG A 801 -13.03 -4.02 59.26
CA ARG A 801 -14.09 -3.12 58.76
C ARG A 801 -14.72 -3.63 57.47
N SER A 802 -13.92 -4.14 56.54
CA SER A 802 -14.42 -4.78 55.31
C SER A 802 -15.25 -6.03 55.62
N LEU A 803 -14.85 -6.85 56.60
CA LEU A 803 -15.63 -8.01 57.05
C LEU A 803 -16.95 -7.59 57.71
N ALA A 804 -16.95 -6.52 58.53
CA ALA A 804 -18.17 -5.97 59.10
C ALA A 804 -19.13 -5.45 58.01
N SER A 805 -18.59 -4.80 56.98
CA SER A 805 -19.34 -4.37 55.80
C SER A 805 -19.90 -5.56 55.01
N LEU A 806 -19.11 -6.64 54.85
CA LEU A 806 -19.51 -7.88 54.19
C LEU A 806 -20.64 -8.60 54.95
N LYS A 807 -20.63 -8.61 56.28
CA LYS A 807 -21.72 -9.18 57.11
C LYS A 807 -23.05 -8.46 56.91
N GLY A 808 -23.00 -7.17 56.56
CA GLY A 808 -24.18 -6.36 56.22
C GLY A 808 -24.58 -6.43 54.74
N HIS A 809 -23.82 -7.12 53.89
CA HIS A 809 -24.04 -7.14 52.46
C HIS A 809 -25.03 -8.25 52.06
N ALA A 810 -26.19 -7.86 51.54
CA ALA A 810 -27.08 -8.76 50.82
C ALA A 810 -26.76 -8.64 49.34
N GLY A 811 -26.42 -9.76 48.69
CA GLY A 811 -26.40 -9.80 47.23
C GLY A 811 -27.84 -9.62 46.74
N HIS A 812 -28.06 -8.74 45.76
CA HIS A 812 -29.37 -8.59 45.15
C HIS A 812 -29.30 -9.18 43.74
N GLU A 813 -29.94 -10.33 43.54
CA GLU A 813 -30.09 -10.91 42.21
C GLU A 813 -31.45 -10.55 41.62
N LEU A 814 -31.46 -10.19 40.34
CA LEU A 814 -32.70 -9.97 39.59
C LEU A 814 -33.40 -11.29 39.34
N ASN A 815 -34.67 -11.39 39.70
CA ASN A 815 -35.50 -12.55 39.41
C ASN A 815 -35.83 -12.59 37.90
N ARG A 816 -35.04 -13.36 37.15
CA ARG A 816 -35.09 -13.41 35.67
C ARG A 816 -36.47 -13.75 35.11
N ASP A 817 -37.24 -14.59 35.79
CA ASP A 817 -38.59 -14.98 35.36
C ASP A 817 -39.56 -13.80 35.42
N ARG A 818 -39.39 -12.91 36.40
CA ARG A 818 -40.18 -11.69 36.55
C ARG A 818 -39.71 -10.56 35.63
N VAL A 819 -38.42 -10.46 35.31
CA VAL A 819 -37.90 -9.44 34.38
C VAL A 819 -38.61 -9.51 33.02
N SER A 820 -38.91 -10.70 32.51
CA SER A 820 -39.71 -10.91 31.29
C SER A 820 -41.15 -10.39 31.38
N MET A 821 -41.78 -10.45 32.56
CA MET A 821 -43.14 -9.92 32.78
C MET A 821 -43.20 -8.39 32.80
N TYR A 822 -42.10 -7.73 33.15
CA TYR A 822 -42.01 -6.27 33.23
C TYR A 822 -41.33 -5.64 32.00
N ALA A 823 -41.06 -6.41 30.95
CA ALA A 823 -40.39 -5.95 29.73
C ALA A 823 -41.07 -4.71 29.11
N ASP A 824 -42.41 -4.70 29.03
CA ASP A 824 -43.19 -3.55 28.54
C ASP A 824 -43.07 -2.32 29.45
N LEU A 825 -42.90 -2.52 30.75
CA LEU A 825 -42.73 -1.45 31.74
C LEU A 825 -41.34 -0.82 31.59
N PHE A 826 -40.30 -1.65 31.47
CA PHE A 826 -38.94 -1.20 31.16
C PHE A 826 -38.88 -0.47 29.81
N GLN A 827 -39.58 -0.98 28.79
CA GLN A 827 -39.61 -0.37 27.46
C GLN A 827 -40.37 0.98 27.42
N LYS A 828 -41.34 1.18 28.32
CA LYS A 828 -42.01 2.48 28.54
C LYS A 828 -41.13 3.51 29.24
N HIS A 829 -40.23 3.08 30.13
CA HIS A 829 -39.37 3.98 30.92
C HIS A 829 -37.98 4.22 30.32
N LEU A 830 -37.56 3.44 29.32
CA LEU A 830 -36.33 3.63 28.54
C LEU A 830 -36.48 4.58 27.33
N LYS A 831 -37.67 5.16 27.13
CA LYS A 831 -37.96 6.13 26.05
C LYS A 831 -37.76 7.57 26.46
#